data_AF-A0A7R6SRB6-F1
#
_entry.id   AF-A0A7R6SRB6-F1
#
_cell.length_a   1.000
_cell.length_b   1.000
_cell.length_c   1.000
_cell.angle_alpha   90.00
_cell.angle_beta   90.00
_cell.angle_gamma   90.00
#
_symmetry.space_group_name_H-M   'P 1'
#
loop_
_entity.id
_entity.type
_entity.pdbx_description
1 polymer ?
#
loop_
_entity_poly.entity_id
_entity_poly.type
_entity_poly.pdbx_seq_one_letter_code
_entity_poly.pdbx_strand_id
1 'polypeptide(L)'
;MKIRIGLLFTLALLSSFAWAQSFTVEDVRLEGLQRVEPGLVLRNFDIDSGQSVDQDALAEATRRVFRTGYFDDIQIARDGNVLIVKVQERPAVSIIRLEGNKVLEDEMLLDGLKQNGLREGDVFKRATLDKIRQDLLRLYAGQGRYGAAIEAEVETLSENRVALNIDIKEGKVATIQHVNIVGNSVFTNEELQKEFSLKLPGFWDFFSDSDKYAREKLAGDLERLRSYYLDRGYINFTIDSSQVSLTPDKKHVFITVSVTEGEQFSIGEITVAGELVVDEQELLNEISITEGAIFSRREMTESQDALIRKLGDSGYLFANVSPVPKVVEGNTVNLQFFVAPGKRTYVRRISIKGNTKTADVVVRRSLSQMEGGIASTASVERSKQRIAQTGYFKDINVETTPVPGTDDLVDLQYSVIEDNTGNFAASVGFSQTSGAIFNLSVEQENFLGSGDSVGFGITQSDTITEYKFSYVEPYYTVDGVSRGYNVYSRETNYDEENVSNYSTDAIGGGVNFGYPMDDYQRLNFSFNYERLKVKTVSDTSTEVFDFLDAEGDEYNIFNTKLSWSDNHLDRKIFPTKGYSQSASIEIGIPGSDLSYHKEQYKGRIYYPLYDGGYIASVRGRLAYAGKLGDNAYPFFKNYYSGGLSSVRGFKANSLGPRDSKSDPFGGNVAIDFSGELIFPVPFLEDTDSMRTLIFADAGNVFQTECPAGSVNCDNGIKLDELRYSAGFGFSWLTPIGPISIALSKTLNAEDIDDERFFEFALGRTF
;
A
#
# COMPACT_ATOMS: atom_id res chain seq x y z
N MET A 1 32.94 101.08 -1.18
CA MET A 1 31.95 100.22 -0.50
C MET A 1 31.91 98.83 -1.17
N LYS A 2 33.04 98.08 -1.16
CA LYS A 2 33.22 96.81 -1.90
C LYS A 2 34.00 95.73 -1.11
N ILE A 3 34.20 95.91 0.20
CA ILE A 3 35.13 95.04 0.98
C ILE A 3 34.46 94.30 2.15
N ARG A 4 33.17 94.54 2.45
CA ARG A 4 32.53 93.93 3.64
C ARG A 4 31.68 92.67 3.40
N ILE A 5 31.52 92.22 2.16
CA ILE A 5 30.74 91.00 1.83
C ILE A 5 31.66 89.79 1.57
N GLY A 6 32.95 90.00 1.26
CA GLY A 6 33.91 88.90 1.04
C GLY A 6 34.43 88.20 2.30
N LEU A 7 34.31 88.85 3.47
CA LEU A 7 34.86 88.30 4.73
C LEU A 7 33.88 87.35 5.47
N LEU A 8 32.58 87.44 5.18
CA LEU A 8 31.56 86.55 5.75
C LEU A 8 31.39 85.26 4.95
N PHE A 9 31.70 85.27 3.64
CA PHE A 9 31.71 84.06 2.81
C PHE A 9 32.99 83.23 3.00
N THR A 10 34.08 83.82 3.50
CA THR A 10 35.32 83.11 3.83
C THR A 10 35.33 82.53 5.24
N LEU A 11 34.55 83.06 6.18
CA LEU A 11 34.40 82.47 7.53
C LEU A 11 33.41 81.29 7.58
N ALA A 12 32.51 81.16 6.62
CA ALA A 12 31.60 80.01 6.50
C ALA A 12 32.22 78.79 5.79
N LEU A 13 33.41 78.94 5.19
CA LEU A 13 34.21 77.85 4.60
C LEU A 13 35.22 77.25 5.58
N LEU A 14 35.27 77.75 6.82
CA LEU A 14 35.98 77.14 7.95
C LEU A 14 34.97 76.48 8.91
N SER A 15 34.00 75.76 8.35
CA SER A 15 33.41 74.65 9.09
C SER A 15 34.53 73.63 9.30
N SER A 16 35.03 73.61 10.54
CA SER A 16 35.94 72.63 11.10
C SER A 16 35.88 71.29 10.35
N PHE A 17 36.94 70.97 9.60
CA PHE A 17 37.31 69.58 9.46
C PHE A 17 37.47 69.07 10.90
N ALA A 18 36.50 68.33 11.41
CA ALA A 18 36.74 67.47 12.55
C ALA A 18 37.79 66.48 12.05
N TRP A 19 39.06 66.74 12.37
CA TRP A 19 40.11 65.76 12.20
C TRP A 19 39.67 64.57 13.06
N ALA A 20 39.16 63.51 12.43
CA ALA A 20 39.05 62.22 13.09
C ALA A 20 40.45 61.89 13.58
N GLN A 21 40.66 61.93 14.89
CA GLN A 21 41.94 61.52 15.47
C GLN A 21 42.06 60.02 15.25
N SER A 22 42.68 59.66 14.12
CA SER A 22 43.16 58.31 13.91
C SER A 22 44.24 58.04 14.96
N PHE A 23 44.22 56.84 15.52
CA PHE A 23 45.25 56.41 16.44
C PHE A 23 45.72 55.01 16.07
N THR A 24 46.99 54.74 16.32
CA THR A 24 47.59 53.43 16.07
C THR A 24 47.28 52.51 17.24
N VAL A 25 46.59 51.40 16.95
CA VAL A 25 46.28 50.35 17.92
C VAL A 25 47.57 49.60 18.23
N GLU A 26 47.98 49.55 19.49
CA GLU A 26 49.18 48.78 19.89
C GLU A 26 48.80 47.33 20.24
N ASP A 27 47.64 47.15 20.86
CA ASP A 27 47.13 45.85 21.30
C ASP A 27 45.58 45.88 21.37
N VAL A 28 44.96 44.69 21.23
CA VAL A 28 43.50 44.50 21.35
C VAL A 28 43.23 43.50 22.47
N ARG A 29 42.65 44.00 23.57
CA ARG A 29 42.26 43.21 24.74
C ARG A 29 40.78 42.86 24.69
N LEU A 30 40.46 41.59 24.92
CA LEU A 30 39.08 41.11 25.02
C LEU A 30 38.69 40.91 26.49
N GLU A 31 37.52 41.41 26.87
CA GLU A 31 36.95 41.26 28.22
C GLU A 31 35.50 40.76 28.13
N GLY A 32 35.09 39.87 29.03
CA GLY A 32 33.70 39.38 29.11
C GLY A 32 33.39 38.10 28.31
N LEU A 33 34.39 37.50 27.67
CA LEU A 33 34.29 36.17 27.07
C LEU A 33 34.15 35.08 28.15
N GLN A 34 33.31 34.10 27.86
CA GLN A 34 33.07 32.92 28.71
C GLN A 34 33.20 31.63 27.89
N ARG A 35 32.44 31.51 26.79
CA ARG A 35 32.38 30.31 25.94
C ARG A 35 32.92 30.54 24.53
N VAL A 36 32.88 31.77 24.03
CA VAL A 36 33.33 32.07 22.67
C VAL A 36 34.86 32.16 22.66
N GLU A 37 35.48 31.46 21.72
CA GLU A 37 36.93 31.49 21.59
C GLU A 37 37.43 32.90 21.22
N PRO A 38 38.45 33.44 21.92
CA PRO A 38 39.01 34.77 21.66
C PRO A 38 39.40 35.01 20.19
N GLY A 39 39.97 33.99 19.53
CA GLY A 39 40.39 34.08 18.14
C GLY A 39 39.24 34.33 17.15
N LEU A 40 38.01 33.90 17.48
CA LEU A 40 36.83 34.16 16.66
C LEU A 40 36.46 35.64 16.67
N VAL A 41 36.60 36.29 17.82
CA VAL A 41 36.34 37.73 17.96
C VAL A 41 37.39 38.53 17.23
N LEU A 42 38.68 38.24 17.45
CA LEU A 42 39.79 38.94 16.80
C LEU A 42 39.70 38.85 15.27
N ARG A 43 39.42 37.66 14.73
CA ARG A 43 39.28 37.45 13.28
C ARG A 43 38.13 38.24 12.66
N ASN A 44 37.01 38.40 13.37
CA ASN A 44 35.84 39.12 12.84
C ASN A 44 35.89 40.63 13.12
N PHE A 45 36.64 41.05 14.15
CA PHE A 45 36.86 42.46 14.46
C PHE A 45 37.70 43.14 13.37
N ASP A 46 38.66 42.41 12.78
CA ASP A 46 39.38 42.86 11.56
C ASP A 46 40.06 44.22 11.77
N ILE A 47 40.73 44.33 12.94
CA ILE A 47 41.63 45.41 13.34
C ILE A 47 42.83 44.74 14.01
N ASP A 48 44.01 44.91 13.41
CA ASP A 48 45.26 44.32 13.90
C ASP A 48 46.10 45.32 14.71
N SER A 49 46.99 44.80 15.54
CA SER A 49 48.01 45.60 16.22
C SER A 49 48.97 46.22 15.21
N GLY A 50 49.22 47.52 15.35
CA GLY A 50 49.96 48.38 14.43
C GLY A 50 49.08 49.15 13.43
N GLN A 51 47.78 48.87 13.35
CA GLN A 51 46.87 49.54 12.42
C GLN A 51 46.39 50.90 12.96
N SER A 52 46.38 51.92 12.09
CA SER A 52 45.78 53.21 12.41
C SER A 52 44.28 53.17 12.15
N VAL A 53 43.47 53.36 13.17
CA VAL A 53 41.99 53.27 13.09
C VAL A 53 41.33 54.57 13.49
N ASP A 54 40.19 54.86 12.85
CA ASP A 54 39.28 55.95 13.19
C ASP A 54 37.96 55.40 13.76
N GLN A 55 37.02 56.29 14.09
CA GLN A 55 35.74 55.90 14.68
C GLN A 55 34.87 55.08 13.72
N ASP A 56 34.96 55.33 12.41
CA ASP A 56 34.17 54.61 11.40
C ASP A 56 34.68 53.18 11.24
N ALA A 57 36.00 52.99 11.22
CA ALA A 57 36.63 51.67 11.23
C ALA A 57 36.25 50.86 12.48
N LEU A 58 36.21 51.50 13.66
CA LEU A 58 35.79 50.84 14.90
C LEU A 58 34.30 50.48 14.89
N ALA A 59 33.44 51.35 14.36
CA ALA A 59 32.01 51.07 14.23
C ALA A 59 31.75 49.91 13.25
N GLU A 60 32.50 49.84 12.14
CA GLU A 60 32.40 48.75 11.18
C GLU A 60 32.92 47.42 11.75
N ALA A 61 34.07 47.44 12.42
CA ALA A 61 34.60 46.30 13.17
C ALA A 61 33.60 45.77 14.21
N THR A 62 32.98 46.67 14.98
CA THR A 62 31.93 46.31 15.94
C THR A 62 30.73 45.66 15.25
N ARG A 63 30.26 46.21 14.13
CA ARG A 63 29.15 45.63 13.35
C ARG A 63 29.49 44.24 12.82
N ARG A 64 30.73 44.01 12.38
CA ARG A 64 31.18 42.68 11.91
C ARG A 64 31.15 41.66 13.02
N VAL A 65 31.64 42.00 14.22
CA VAL A 65 31.57 41.11 15.40
C VAL A 65 30.12 40.91 15.84
N PHE A 66 29.28 41.96 15.85
CA PHE A 66 27.87 41.83 16.22
C PHE A 66 27.09 40.93 15.23
N ARG A 67 27.42 40.97 13.94
CA ARG A 67 26.81 40.14 12.88
C ARG A 67 27.09 38.64 13.05
N THR A 68 28.11 38.26 13.82
CA THR A 68 28.35 36.85 14.17
C THR A 68 27.20 36.26 15.01
N GLY A 69 26.45 37.11 15.72
CA GLY A 69 25.26 36.72 16.48
C GLY A 69 25.55 36.08 17.84
N TYR A 70 26.82 36.02 18.28
CA TYR A 70 27.22 35.46 19.58
C TYR A 70 27.09 36.43 20.75
N PHE A 71 26.96 37.73 20.49
CA PHE A 71 27.03 38.78 21.52
C PHE A 71 25.73 39.58 21.61
N ASP A 72 25.30 39.88 22.84
CA ASP A 72 24.12 40.69 23.14
C ASP A 72 24.49 42.18 23.15
N ASP A 73 25.67 42.49 23.68
CA ASP A 73 26.26 43.83 23.69
C ASP A 73 27.77 43.76 23.41
N ILE A 74 28.28 44.79 22.72
CA ILE A 74 29.71 44.96 22.42
C ILE A 74 30.05 46.43 22.65
N GLN A 75 30.93 46.69 23.60
CA GLN A 75 31.41 48.02 23.93
C GLN A 75 32.91 48.11 23.65
N ILE A 76 33.30 49.13 22.90
CA ILE A 76 34.70 49.46 22.70
C ILE A 76 35.09 50.56 23.69
N ALA A 77 36.04 50.25 24.55
CA ALA A 77 36.74 51.22 25.38
C ALA A 77 38.19 51.36 24.89
N ARG A 78 38.82 52.48 25.26
CA ARG A 78 40.21 52.79 24.92
C ARG A 78 40.97 53.13 26.19
N ASP A 79 42.13 52.52 26.37
CA ASP A 79 43.09 52.86 27.42
C ASP A 79 44.47 53.12 26.78
N GLY A 80 44.86 54.39 26.66
CA GLY A 80 46.07 54.78 25.92
C GLY A 80 46.00 54.40 24.43
N ASN A 81 46.87 53.49 23.99
CA ASN A 81 46.89 52.93 22.62
C ASN A 81 46.33 51.50 22.55
N VAL A 82 45.77 50.97 23.65
CA VAL A 82 45.16 49.64 23.70
C VAL A 82 43.65 49.76 23.51
N LEU A 83 43.11 48.95 22.61
CA LEU A 83 41.67 48.77 22.44
C LEU A 83 41.15 47.71 23.41
N ILE A 84 40.13 48.03 24.18
CA ILE A 84 39.45 47.09 25.07
C ILE A 84 38.08 46.80 24.47
N VAL A 85 37.89 45.60 23.94
CA VAL A 85 36.60 45.13 23.42
C VAL A 85 35.92 44.35 24.54
N LYS A 86 34.97 45.02 25.19
CA LYS A 86 34.11 44.41 26.21
C LYS A 86 32.92 43.78 25.52
N VAL A 87 32.77 42.47 25.67
CA VAL A 87 31.69 41.71 25.05
C VAL A 87 30.78 41.11 26.12
N GLN A 88 29.48 41.13 25.86
CA GLN A 88 28.51 40.36 26.61
C GLN A 88 28.02 39.21 25.72
N GLU A 89 28.46 37.99 26.01
CA GLU A 89 28.01 36.81 25.27
C GLU A 89 26.52 36.56 25.47
N ARG A 90 25.83 36.21 24.39
CA ARG A 90 24.45 35.70 24.46
C ARG A 90 24.46 34.32 25.13
N PRO A 91 23.44 34.03 25.95
CA PRO A 91 23.37 32.73 26.58
C PRO A 91 23.09 31.63 25.56
N ALA A 92 23.53 30.40 25.86
CA ALA A 92 23.18 29.23 25.07
C ALA A 92 21.86 28.59 25.57
N VAL A 93 21.05 28.09 24.64
CA VAL A 93 19.85 27.31 24.97
C VAL A 93 20.29 25.94 25.50
N SER A 94 20.04 25.67 26.78
CA SER A 94 20.45 24.41 27.41
C SER A 94 19.40 23.32 27.29
N ILE A 95 18.13 23.70 27.36
CA ILE A 95 16.99 22.78 27.29
C ILE A 95 15.75 23.53 26.81
N ILE A 96 14.92 22.85 26.03
CA ILE A 96 13.59 23.34 25.64
C ILE A 96 12.56 22.44 26.31
N ARG A 97 11.75 23.00 27.22
CA ARG A 97 10.67 22.29 27.89
C ARG A 97 9.35 22.63 27.20
N LEU A 98 8.65 21.61 26.72
CA LEU A 98 7.33 21.71 26.12
C LEU A 98 6.31 21.19 27.13
N GLU A 99 5.25 21.97 27.38
CA GLU A 99 4.17 21.55 28.27
C GLU A 99 2.80 21.84 27.62
N GLY A 100 1.85 20.92 27.76
CA GLY A 100 0.48 21.09 27.26
C GLY A 100 0.21 20.65 25.82
N ASN A 101 1.22 20.18 25.09
CA ASN A 101 1.06 19.55 23.78
C ASN A 101 0.60 18.08 23.92
N LYS A 102 -0.67 17.80 23.63
CA LYS A 102 -1.26 16.46 23.67
C LYS A 102 -1.52 15.89 22.29
N VAL A 103 -1.59 16.76 21.27
CA VAL A 103 -1.98 16.40 19.90
C VAL A 103 -0.76 16.28 19.01
N LEU A 104 0.26 17.11 19.25
CA LEU A 104 1.53 17.05 18.53
C LEU A 104 2.61 16.51 19.46
N GLU A 105 3.33 15.50 18.99
CA GLU A 105 4.45 14.91 19.71
C GLU A 105 5.61 15.90 19.82
N ASP A 106 6.37 15.81 20.93
CA ASP A 106 7.51 16.69 21.22
C ASP A 106 8.51 16.74 20.06
N GLU A 107 8.81 15.59 19.46
CA GLU A 107 9.78 15.46 18.37
C GLU A 107 9.39 16.32 17.16
N MET A 108 8.11 16.33 16.77
CA MET A 108 7.61 17.15 15.67
C MET A 108 7.75 18.65 15.96
N LEU A 109 7.48 19.07 17.20
CA LEU A 109 7.60 20.46 17.63
C LEU A 109 9.07 20.90 17.65
N LEU A 110 9.96 20.05 18.19
CA LEU A 110 11.39 20.31 18.24
C LEU A 110 12.03 20.36 16.85
N ASP A 111 11.64 19.48 15.93
CA ASP A 111 12.13 19.51 14.54
C ASP A 111 11.67 20.78 13.80
N GLY A 112 10.44 21.23 14.03
CA GLY A 112 9.95 22.51 13.50
C GLY A 112 10.76 23.71 14.02
N LEU A 113 11.15 23.71 15.30
CA LEU A 113 12.01 24.73 15.89
C LEU A 113 13.44 24.68 15.34
N LYS A 114 13.97 23.47 15.14
CA LYS A 114 15.30 23.22 14.58
C LYS A 114 15.43 23.73 13.15
N GLN A 115 14.43 23.50 12.30
CA GLN A 115 14.40 24.05 10.93
C GLN A 115 14.44 25.58 10.91
N ASN A 116 13.96 26.23 11.98
CA ASN A 116 13.96 27.68 12.14
C ASN A 116 15.18 28.23 12.89
N GLY A 117 16.19 27.38 13.15
CA GLY A 117 17.47 27.78 13.74
C GLY A 117 17.44 27.85 15.27
N LEU A 118 16.61 27.04 15.91
CA LEU A 118 16.57 26.90 17.36
C LEU A 118 16.63 25.41 17.75
N ARG A 119 17.77 24.97 18.23
CA ARG A 119 17.94 23.68 18.93
C ARG A 119 18.69 23.89 20.24
N GLU A 120 18.65 22.87 21.09
CA GLU A 120 19.54 22.81 22.25
C GLU A 120 21.01 22.94 21.80
N GLY A 121 21.76 23.77 22.51
CA GLY A 121 23.13 24.16 22.20
C GLY A 121 23.28 25.42 21.32
N ASP A 122 22.20 25.90 20.68
CA ASP A 122 22.28 27.14 19.88
C ASP A 122 22.30 28.40 20.76
N VAL A 123 22.74 29.51 20.16
CA VAL A 123 22.77 30.82 20.81
C VAL A 123 21.36 31.39 20.93
N PHE A 124 20.94 31.71 22.14
CA PHE A 124 19.63 32.30 22.39
C PHE A 124 19.59 33.77 21.95
N LYS A 125 18.53 34.14 21.23
CA LYS A 125 18.27 35.52 20.80
C LYS A 125 16.91 35.93 21.32
N ARG A 126 16.81 37.03 22.08
CA ARG A 126 15.50 37.45 22.62
C ARG A 126 14.42 37.68 21.55
N ALA A 127 14.84 38.18 20.38
CA ALA A 127 13.95 38.39 19.23
C ALA A 127 13.40 37.09 18.60
N THR A 128 13.98 35.91 18.90
CA THR A 128 13.46 34.64 18.38
C THR A 128 12.27 34.12 19.17
N LEU A 129 11.99 34.59 20.39
CA LEU A 129 10.83 34.14 21.18
C LEU A 129 9.50 34.41 20.50
N ASP A 130 9.32 35.62 19.96
CA ASP A 130 8.10 35.97 19.23
C ASP A 130 7.95 35.16 17.95
N LYS A 131 9.07 34.91 17.27
CA LYS A 131 9.10 34.07 16.08
C LYS A 131 8.72 32.62 16.41
N ILE A 132 9.29 32.04 17.46
CA ILE A 132 8.98 30.70 17.96
C ILE A 132 7.48 30.57 18.25
N ARG A 133 6.93 31.54 18.99
CA ARG A 133 5.49 31.58 19.29
C ARG A 133 4.66 31.61 18.01
N GLN A 134 5.02 32.44 17.02
CA GLN A 134 4.29 32.51 15.75
C GLN A 134 4.41 31.25 14.90
N ASP A 135 5.57 30.62 14.86
CA ASP A 135 5.83 29.41 14.08
C ASP A 135 5.06 28.22 14.67
N LEU A 136 5.10 28.04 15.99
CA LEU A 136 4.30 27.03 16.69
C LEU A 136 2.79 27.30 16.55
N LEU A 137 2.33 28.56 16.66
CA LEU A 137 0.94 28.92 16.39
C LEU A 137 0.53 28.59 14.95
N ARG A 138 1.43 28.77 13.97
CA ARG A 138 1.18 28.41 12.57
C ARG A 138 1.08 26.90 12.38
N LEU A 139 1.91 26.13 13.06
CA LEU A 139 1.86 24.67 13.04
C LEU A 139 0.52 24.17 13.58
N TYR A 140 0.07 24.70 14.73
CA TYR A 140 -1.24 24.39 15.30
C TYR A 140 -2.40 24.87 14.41
N ALA A 141 -2.27 26.03 13.77
CA ALA A 141 -3.25 26.52 12.80
C ALA A 141 -3.37 25.60 11.56
N GLY A 142 -2.25 25.02 11.09
CA GLY A 142 -2.24 24.00 10.03
C GLY A 142 -3.02 22.75 10.40
N GLN A 143 -3.06 22.39 11.69
CA GLN A 143 -3.88 21.30 12.25
C GLN A 143 -5.32 21.74 12.58
N GLY A 144 -5.75 22.92 12.09
CA GLY A 144 -7.08 23.45 12.32
C GLY A 144 -7.31 24.08 13.69
N ARG A 145 -6.27 24.27 14.52
CA ARG A 145 -6.39 24.78 15.90
C ARG A 145 -6.05 26.26 16.01
N TYR A 146 -6.91 27.10 15.42
CA TYR A 146 -6.77 28.56 15.44
C TYR A 146 -6.93 29.19 16.83
N GLY A 147 -7.57 28.45 17.75
CA GLY A 147 -7.71 28.79 19.17
C GLY A 147 -6.47 28.50 20.02
N ALA A 148 -5.37 27.99 19.44
CA ALA A 148 -4.15 27.74 20.19
C ALA A 148 -3.57 29.04 20.77
N ALA A 149 -3.01 28.95 21.97
CA ALA A 149 -2.28 30.01 22.64
C ALA A 149 -0.97 29.44 23.19
N ILE A 150 0.13 30.14 22.95
CA ILE A 150 1.46 29.70 23.33
C ILE A 150 2.12 30.81 24.13
N GLU A 151 2.56 30.46 25.33
CA GLU A 151 3.32 31.30 26.24
C GLU A 151 4.75 30.75 26.28
N ALA A 152 5.75 31.62 26.09
CA ALA A 152 7.15 31.21 26.06
C ALA A 152 7.93 32.07 27.06
N GLU A 153 8.49 31.42 28.07
CA GLU A 153 9.25 32.04 29.14
C GLU A 153 10.71 31.61 29.10
N VAL A 154 11.60 32.52 29.48
CA VAL A 154 13.04 32.28 29.54
C VAL A 154 13.45 32.20 30.99
N GLU A 155 13.96 31.05 31.39
CA GLU A 155 14.55 30.84 32.71
C GLU A 155 16.07 30.91 32.58
N THR A 156 16.70 31.86 33.27
CA THR A 156 18.16 31.99 33.29
C THR A 156 18.80 30.91 34.17
N LEU A 157 19.76 30.19 33.63
CA LEU A 157 20.51 29.14 34.30
C LEU A 157 21.95 29.59 34.60
N SER A 158 22.68 28.79 35.40
CA SER A 158 24.11 29.02 35.64
C SER A 158 24.94 28.89 34.36
N GLU A 159 26.13 29.50 34.35
CA GLU A 159 27.10 29.43 33.25
C GLU A 159 26.63 30.04 31.93
N ASN A 160 25.91 31.17 31.99
CA ASN A 160 25.38 31.90 30.82
C ASN A 160 24.54 31.00 29.91
N ARG A 161 23.59 30.29 30.50
CA ARG A 161 22.64 29.40 29.82
C ARG A 161 21.21 29.81 30.10
N VAL A 162 20.30 29.40 29.23
CA VAL A 162 18.85 29.58 29.43
C VAL A 162 18.10 28.28 29.17
N ALA A 163 17.04 28.05 29.94
CA ALA A 163 15.98 27.11 29.60
C ALA A 163 14.82 27.88 28.96
N LEU A 164 14.24 27.30 27.91
CA LEU A 164 13.04 27.82 27.27
C LEU A 164 11.85 26.98 27.74
N ASN A 165 10.96 27.57 28.52
CA ASN A 165 9.73 26.93 28.98
C ASN A 165 8.60 27.40 28.05
N ILE A 166 8.02 26.47 27.28
CA ILE A 166 6.99 26.76 26.29
C ILE A 166 5.70 26.07 26.73
N ASP A 167 4.77 26.88 27.21
CA ASP A 167 3.44 26.44 27.65
C ASP A 167 2.44 26.56 26.50
N ILE A 168 1.86 25.43 26.13
CA ILE A 168 0.99 25.28 24.97
C ILE A 168 -0.44 24.99 25.43
N LYS A 169 -1.35 25.91 25.11
CA LYS A 169 -2.80 25.72 25.20
C LYS A 169 -3.32 25.44 23.79
N GLU A 170 -3.52 24.18 23.45
CA GLU A 170 -3.79 23.77 22.06
C GLU A 170 -5.13 24.27 21.48
N GLY A 171 -6.09 24.64 22.33
CA GLY A 171 -7.43 25.05 21.89
C GLY A 171 -8.23 23.91 21.23
N LYS A 172 -9.49 24.18 20.84
CA LYS A 172 -10.31 23.23 20.07
C LYS A 172 -10.02 23.35 18.58
N VAL A 173 -10.25 22.28 17.83
CA VAL A 173 -10.20 22.31 16.36
C VAL A 173 -11.37 23.13 15.85
N ALA A 174 -11.10 24.00 14.87
CA ALA A 174 -12.12 24.77 14.18
C ALA A 174 -12.78 23.89 13.11
N THR A 175 -14.09 23.69 13.22
CA THR A 175 -14.86 22.86 12.29
C THR A 175 -15.48 23.72 11.20
N ILE A 176 -15.56 23.17 10.00
CA ILE A 176 -16.21 23.83 8.86
C ILE A 176 -17.72 23.78 9.09
N GLN A 177 -18.38 24.93 9.08
CA GLN A 177 -19.84 25.01 9.20
C GLN A 177 -20.52 25.19 7.86
N HIS A 178 -19.86 25.86 6.92
CA HIS A 178 -20.41 26.10 5.60
C HIS A 178 -19.31 26.33 4.57
N VAL A 179 -19.49 25.76 3.38
CA VAL A 179 -18.72 26.06 2.18
C VAL A 179 -19.70 26.61 1.16
N ASN A 180 -19.53 27.85 0.74
CA ASN A 180 -20.39 28.47 -0.24
C ASN A 180 -19.61 28.75 -1.52
N ILE A 181 -20.12 28.30 -2.65
CA ILE A 181 -19.57 28.63 -3.97
C ILE A 181 -20.54 29.64 -4.60
N VAL A 182 -19.97 30.71 -5.16
CA VAL A 182 -20.72 31.84 -5.71
C VAL A 182 -20.23 32.09 -7.13
N GLY A 183 -21.16 32.24 -8.07
CA GLY A 183 -20.85 32.45 -9.49
C GLY A 183 -20.97 31.18 -10.33
N ASN A 184 -21.26 30.04 -9.71
CA ASN A 184 -21.67 28.82 -10.40
C ASN A 184 -23.16 28.87 -10.79
N SER A 185 -23.44 28.43 -12.01
CA SER A 185 -24.77 28.38 -12.62
C SER A 185 -25.00 27.09 -13.39
N VAL A 186 -23.92 26.45 -13.87
CA VAL A 186 -23.94 25.16 -14.57
C VAL A 186 -24.11 24.01 -13.58
N PHE A 187 -23.31 24.00 -12.50
CA PHE A 187 -23.32 22.94 -11.48
C PHE A 187 -23.87 23.46 -10.16
N THR A 188 -24.54 22.60 -9.40
CA THR A 188 -25.07 23.00 -8.09
C THR A 188 -23.96 23.07 -7.05
N ASN A 189 -24.18 23.85 -5.98
CA ASN A 189 -23.23 23.89 -4.86
C ASN A 189 -23.00 22.51 -4.25
N GLU A 190 -24.05 21.69 -4.15
CA GLU A 190 -23.96 20.34 -3.59
C GLU A 190 -23.10 19.41 -4.45
N GLU A 191 -23.18 19.52 -5.78
CA GLU A 191 -22.32 18.75 -6.69
C GLU A 191 -20.85 19.13 -6.53
N LEU A 192 -20.55 20.42 -6.54
CA LEU A 192 -19.18 20.91 -6.42
C LEU A 192 -18.57 20.65 -5.04
N GLN A 193 -19.38 20.70 -3.98
CA GLN A 193 -18.93 20.37 -2.62
C GLN A 193 -18.58 18.91 -2.43
N LYS A 194 -19.15 17.97 -3.20
CA LYS A 194 -18.79 16.54 -3.12
C LYS A 194 -17.35 16.27 -3.53
N GLU A 195 -16.80 17.11 -4.41
CA GLU A 195 -15.40 17.03 -4.86
C GLU A 195 -14.41 17.51 -3.80
N PHE A 196 -14.88 18.18 -2.74
CA PHE A 196 -14.02 18.66 -1.68
C PHE A 196 -13.70 17.52 -0.71
N SER A 197 -12.41 17.43 -0.34
CA SER A 197 -11.94 16.64 0.80
C SER A 197 -12.45 17.21 2.13
N LEU A 198 -12.63 18.53 2.20
CA LEU A 198 -13.25 19.21 3.32
C LEU A 198 -14.78 19.02 3.24
N LYS A 199 -15.37 18.46 4.30
CA LYS A 199 -16.80 18.15 4.37
C LYS A 199 -17.48 18.89 5.52
N LEU A 200 -18.80 18.99 5.42
CA LEU A 200 -19.65 19.45 6.53
C LEU A 200 -19.80 18.34 7.57
N PRO A 201 -20.06 18.68 8.85
CA PRO A 201 -20.23 17.70 9.91
C PRO A 201 -21.38 16.72 9.62
N GLY A 202 -21.06 15.44 9.51
CA GLY A 202 -21.98 14.33 9.26
C GLY A 202 -22.25 13.47 10.51
N PHE A 203 -23.26 12.58 10.41
CA PHE A 203 -23.64 11.68 11.50
C PHE A 203 -22.54 10.64 11.85
N TRP A 204 -21.64 10.33 10.92
CA TRP A 204 -20.59 9.30 11.06
C TRP A 204 -19.17 9.84 11.27
N ASP A 205 -19.01 11.14 11.53
CA ASP A 205 -17.70 11.83 11.59
C ASP A 205 -16.82 11.45 12.79
N PHE A 206 -17.25 10.53 13.65
CA PHE A 206 -16.38 9.94 14.66
C PHE A 206 -15.15 9.23 14.06
N PHE A 207 -15.26 8.75 12.81
CA PHE A 207 -14.19 8.01 12.11
C PHE A 207 -13.37 8.85 11.11
N SER A 208 -13.73 10.13 10.87
CA SER A 208 -13.14 10.94 9.80
C SER A 208 -12.73 12.33 10.26
N ASP A 209 -11.58 12.81 9.77
CA ASP A 209 -11.03 14.14 10.03
C ASP A 209 -11.35 15.15 8.90
N SER A 210 -12.44 14.91 8.16
CA SER A 210 -12.85 15.69 6.99
C SER A 210 -13.50 17.04 7.32
N ASP A 211 -14.04 17.22 8.52
CA ASP A 211 -14.68 18.46 8.97
C ASP A 211 -13.69 19.50 9.54
N LYS A 212 -12.43 19.09 9.72
CA LYS A 212 -11.34 19.91 10.27
C LYS A 212 -10.72 20.78 9.18
N TYR A 213 -10.83 22.10 9.34
CA TYR A 213 -10.24 23.04 8.38
C TYR A 213 -8.71 23.02 8.42
N ALA A 214 -8.09 22.80 7.26
CA ALA A 214 -6.66 23.00 7.02
C ALA A 214 -6.47 23.79 5.72
N ARG A 215 -5.51 24.71 5.69
CA ARG A 215 -5.26 25.58 4.53
C ARG A 215 -4.81 24.76 3.32
N GLU A 216 -3.98 23.76 3.55
CA GLU A 216 -3.42 22.87 2.54
C GLU A 216 -4.53 22.01 1.91
N LYS A 217 -5.49 21.53 2.73
CA LYS A 217 -6.67 20.81 2.23
C LYS A 217 -7.53 21.71 1.34
N LEU A 218 -7.80 22.95 1.75
CA LEU A 218 -8.56 23.91 0.95
C LEU A 218 -7.84 24.23 -0.37
N ALA A 219 -6.52 24.42 -0.37
CA ALA A 219 -5.77 24.64 -1.60
C ALA A 219 -5.92 23.45 -2.57
N GLY A 220 -5.88 22.22 -2.05
CA GLY A 220 -6.17 21.02 -2.82
C GLY A 220 -7.62 20.94 -3.32
N ASP A 221 -8.60 21.37 -2.50
CA ASP A 221 -10.01 21.44 -2.89
C ASP A 221 -10.24 22.45 -4.03
N LEU A 222 -9.59 23.61 -3.98
CA LEU A 222 -9.67 24.60 -5.03
C LEU A 222 -9.08 24.08 -6.36
N GLU A 223 -7.99 23.31 -6.32
CA GLU A 223 -7.45 22.67 -7.52
C GLU A 223 -8.34 21.52 -8.02
N ARG A 224 -8.97 20.76 -7.13
CA ARG A 224 -10.00 19.77 -7.50
C ARG A 224 -11.20 20.44 -8.18
N LEU A 225 -11.70 21.54 -7.62
CA LEU A 225 -12.77 22.34 -8.21
C LEU A 225 -12.37 22.83 -9.60
N ARG A 226 -11.17 23.41 -9.74
CA ARG A 226 -10.64 23.85 -11.02
C ARG A 226 -10.55 22.70 -12.02
N SER A 227 -10.05 21.55 -11.60
CA SER A 227 -9.93 20.35 -12.45
C SER A 227 -11.31 19.84 -12.87
N TYR A 228 -12.30 19.82 -11.96
CA TYR A 228 -13.67 19.39 -12.23
C TYR A 228 -14.31 20.16 -13.41
N TYR A 229 -14.10 21.47 -13.48
CA TYR A 229 -14.56 22.31 -14.58
C TYR A 229 -13.73 22.12 -15.86
N LEU A 230 -12.40 22.10 -15.75
CA LEU A 230 -11.51 21.92 -16.91
C LEU A 230 -11.66 20.55 -17.58
N ASP A 231 -12.04 19.53 -16.81
CA ASP A 231 -12.32 18.17 -17.29
C ASP A 231 -13.70 18.03 -17.96
N ARG A 232 -14.53 19.08 -17.88
CA ARG A 232 -15.89 19.15 -18.46
C ARG A 232 -16.03 20.25 -19.51
N GLY A 233 -14.91 20.74 -20.04
CA GLY A 233 -14.88 21.64 -21.20
C GLY A 233 -14.82 23.12 -20.88
N TYR A 234 -14.76 23.51 -19.61
CA TYR A 234 -14.75 24.92 -19.20
C TYR A 234 -13.33 25.50 -19.15
N ILE A 235 -12.72 25.69 -20.32
CA ILE A 235 -11.29 26.08 -20.45
C ILE A 235 -11.00 27.46 -19.83
N ASN A 236 -11.98 28.36 -19.86
CA ASN A 236 -11.88 29.70 -19.32
C ASN A 236 -12.32 29.79 -17.83
N PHE A 237 -12.47 28.66 -17.14
CA PHE A 237 -12.83 28.64 -15.73
C PHE A 237 -11.78 29.35 -14.86
N THR A 238 -12.21 30.28 -14.02
CA THR A 238 -11.35 30.96 -13.04
C THR A 238 -11.94 30.94 -11.64
N ILE A 239 -11.07 30.82 -10.64
CA ILE A 239 -11.40 31.06 -9.24
C ILE A 239 -10.98 32.50 -8.93
N ASP A 240 -11.95 33.40 -8.77
CA ASP A 240 -11.72 34.82 -8.64
C ASP A 240 -11.24 35.19 -7.23
N SER A 241 -11.79 34.51 -6.20
CA SER A 241 -11.31 34.64 -4.83
C SER A 241 -11.72 33.46 -3.94
N SER A 242 -10.95 33.20 -2.88
CA SER A 242 -11.33 32.31 -1.78
C SER A 242 -11.22 33.08 -0.45
N GLN A 243 -12.36 33.27 0.20
CA GLN A 243 -12.46 33.99 1.46
C GLN A 243 -12.75 32.99 2.58
N VAL A 244 -11.90 33.00 3.60
CA VAL A 244 -12.09 32.18 4.81
C VAL A 244 -12.37 33.10 5.97
N SER A 245 -13.53 32.91 6.61
CA SER A 245 -13.92 33.65 7.80
C SER A 245 -14.05 32.71 9.00
N LEU A 246 -13.66 33.21 10.16
CA LEU A 246 -13.63 32.47 11.42
C LEU A 246 -14.54 33.18 12.42
N THR A 247 -15.31 32.42 13.19
CA THR A 247 -16.10 33.00 14.28
C THR A 247 -15.23 33.64 15.36
N PRO A 248 -15.73 34.63 16.11
CA PRO A 248 -14.97 35.28 17.18
C PRO A 248 -14.43 34.30 18.24
N ASP A 249 -15.14 33.19 18.49
CA ASP A 249 -14.72 32.14 19.42
C ASP A 249 -13.74 31.12 18.82
N LYS A 250 -13.37 31.31 17.55
CA LYS A 250 -12.40 30.52 16.78
C LYS A 250 -12.77 29.03 16.61
N LYS A 251 -14.05 28.68 16.75
CA LYS A 251 -14.52 27.30 16.63
C LYS A 251 -15.11 26.94 15.28
N HIS A 252 -15.56 27.92 14.51
CA HIS A 252 -16.29 27.66 13.27
C HIS A 252 -15.69 28.43 12.10
N VAL A 253 -15.52 27.73 10.99
CA VAL A 253 -14.97 28.26 9.74
C VAL A 253 -16.06 28.30 8.67
N PHE A 254 -16.14 29.42 7.96
CA PHE A 254 -16.97 29.61 6.78
C PHE A 254 -16.08 29.93 5.59
N ILE A 255 -16.23 29.16 4.52
CA ILE A 255 -15.44 29.28 3.31
C ILE A 255 -16.35 29.78 2.19
N THR A 256 -15.99 30.87 1.54
CA THR A 256 -16.69 31.39 0.36
C THR A 256 -15.72 31.40 -0.82
N VAL A 257 -16.08 30.68 -1.89
CA VAL A 257 -15.30 30.62 -3.13
C VAL A 257 -16.08 31.31 -4.23
N SER A 258 -15.50 32.35 -4.84
CA SER A 258 -16.08 33.03 -6.00
C SER A 258 -15.44 32.51 -7.27
N VAL A 259 -16.27 32.11 -8.24
CA VAL A 259 -15.83 31.49 -9.49
C VAL A 259 -16.49 32.16 -10.71
N THR A 260 -15.81 32.10 -11.85
CA THR A 260 -16.35 32.44 -13.17
C THR A 260 -16.25 31.20 -14.06
N GLU A 261 -17.39 30.66 -14.48
CA GLU A 261 -17.45 29.35 -15.15
C GLU A 261 -16.91 29.37 -16.58
N GLY A 262 -17.19 30.43 -17.33
CA GLY A 262 -16.88 30.51 -18.77
C GLY A 262 -17.79 29.62 -19.63
N GLU A 263 -17.48 29.54 -20.92
CA GLU A 263 -18.23 28.72 -21.88
C GLU A 263 -17.62 27.31 -22.00
N GLN A 264 -18.46 26.35 -22.38
CA GLN A 264 -18.04 24.97 -22.63
C GLN A 264 -17.49 24.83 -24.05
N PHE A 265 -16.33 24.18 -24.18
CA PHE A 265 -15.66 23.93 -25.44
C PHE A 265 -15.73 22.46 -25.85
N SER A 266 -15.96 22.21 -27.13
CA SER A 266 -15.79 20.89 -27.77
C SER A 266 -14.44 20.78 -28.45
N ILE A 267 -14.03 19.54 -28.73
CA ILE A 267 -12.77 19.23 -29.39
C ILE A 267 -13.00 19.23 -30.90
N GLY A 268 -12.18 19.99 -31.61
CA GLY A 268 -12.15 20.02 -33.07
C GLY A 268 -11.17 18.99 -33.62
N GLU A 269 -10.23 19.47 -34.43
CA GLU A 269 -9.19 18.64 -35.06
C GLU A 269 -8.10 18.24 -34.05
N ILE A 270 -7.70 16.97 -34.08
CA ILE A 270 -6.58 16.44 -33.29
C ILE A 270 -5.41 16.12 -34.22
N THR A 271 -4.26 16.73 -33.98
CA THR A 271 -3.05 16.53 -34.80
C THR A 271 -1.81 16.25 -33.96
N VAL A 272 -0.89 15.46 -34.52
CA VAL A 272 0.44 15.25 -33.95
C VAL A 272 1.45 15.94 -34.89
N ALA A 273 2.35 16.74 -34.34
CA ALA A 273 3.33 17.50 -35.11
C ALA A 273 4.72 17.42 -34.46
N GLY A 274 5.79 17.68 -35.23
CA GLY A 274 7.16 17.66 -34.72
C GLY A 274 8.04 16.63 -35.42
N GLU A 275 8.98 16.03 -34.69
CA GLU A 275 9.85 14.96 -35.19
C GLU A 275 9.23 13.60 -34.85
N LEU A 276 8.58 12.99 -35.84
CA LEU A 276 7.90 11.70 -35.67
C LEU A 276 8.88 10.54 -35.90
N VAL A 277 9.30 9.91 -34.81
CA VAL A 277 10.15 8.70 -34.80
C VAL A 277 9.35 7.40 -34.72
N VAL A 278 8.05 7.52 -34.45
CA VAL A 278 7.02 6.46 -34.48
C VAL A 278 6.00 6.90 -35.53
N ASP A 279 5.32 5.94 -36.16
CA ASP A 279 4.29 6.22 -37.15
C ASP A 279 3.19 7.14 -36.57
N GLU A 280 2.73 8.11 -37.36
CA GLU A 280 1.73 9.08 -36.92
C GLU A 280 0.41 8.41 -36.51
N GLN A 281 0.00 7.36 -37.24
CA GLN A 281 -1.24 6.64 -36.95
C GLN A 281 -1.11 5.86 -35.63
N GLU A 282 0.06 5.31 -35.34
CA GLU A 282 0.32 4.68 -34.04
C GLU A 282 0.20 5.69 -32.89
N LEU A 283 0.75 6.90 -33.05
CA LEU A 283 0.65 7.95 -32.04
C LEU A 283 -0.79 8.42 -31.86
N LEU A 284 -1.53 8.61 -32.96
CA LEU A 284 -2.95 8.98 -32.91
C LEU A 284 -3.82 7.93 -32.19
N ASN A 285 -3.49 6.64 -32.33
CA ASN A 285 -4.22 5.56 -31.66
C ASN A 285 -4.02 5.53 -30.13
N GLU A 286 -2.95 6.13 -29.61
CA GLU A 286 -2.69 6.24 -28.16
C GLU A 286 -3.46 7.42 -27.51
N ILE A 287 -4.00 8.33 -28.32
CA ILE A 287 -4.79 9.47 -27.84
C ILE A 287 -6.19 8.99 -27.49
N SER A 288 -6.59 9.14 -26.23
CA SER A 288 -7.90 8.71 -25.73
C SER A 288 -9.04 9.65 -26.16
N ILE A 289 -8.68 10.86 -26.55
CA ILE A 289 -9.61 11.93 -26.92
C ILE A 289 -10.18 11.70 -28.32
N THR A 290 -11.49 11.91 -28.46
CA THR A 290 -12.19 11.85 -29.76
C THR A 290 -12.63 13.23 -30.26
N GLU A 291 -12.55 13.46 -31.57
CA GLU A 291 -13.10 14.67 -32.20
C GLU A 291 -14.62 14.79 -31.95
N GLY A 292 -15.08 16.01 -31.67
CA GLY A 292 -16.48 16.31 -31.33
C GLY A 292 -16.88 16.05 -29.88
N ALA A 293 -16.03 15.41 -29.06
CA ALA A 293 -16.27 15.27 -27.63
C ALA A 293 -16.09 16.62 -26.89
N ILE A 294 -16.55 16.68 -25.65
CA ILE A 294 -16.33 17.83 -24.77
C ILE A 294 -14.85 17.86 -24.38
N PHE A 295 -14.23 19.04 -24.35
CA PHE A 295 -12.83 19.16 -23.93
C PHE A 295 -12.63 18.66 -22.49
N SER A 296 -11.59 17.86 -22.26
CA SER A 296 -11.20 17.40 -20.93
C SER A 296 -9.71 17.57 -20.74
N ARG A 297 -9.31 18.39 -19.75
CA ARG A 297 -7.90 18.56 -19.40
C ARG A 297 -7.27 17.24 -18.92
N ARG A 298 -8.01 16.43 -18.17
CA ARG A 298 -7.59 15.09 -17.76
C ARG A 298 -7.30 14.21 -18.97
N GLU A 299 -8.21 14.09 -19.92
CA GLU A 299 -7.98 13.24 -21.12
C GLU A 299 -6.83 13.78 -21.98
N MET A 300 -6.66 15.10 -22.08
CA MET A 300 -5.53 15.74 -22.75
C MET A 300 -4.19 15.39 -22.09
N THR A 301 -4.15 15.42 -20.76
CA THR A 301 -2.95 15.07 -19.99
C THR A 301 -2.68 13.57 -20.07
N GLU A 302 -3.71 12.73 -19.94
CA GLU A 302 -3.60 11.27 -20.11
C GLU A 302 -3.08 10.89 -21.52
N SER A 303 -3.55 11.59 -22.56
CA SER A 303 -3.06 11.42 -23.94
C SER A 303 -1.62 11.90 -24.10
N GLN A 304 -1.25 13.04 -23.51
CA GLN A 304 0.14 13.52 -23.48
C GLN A 304 1.07 12.47 -22.84
N ASP A 305 0.67 11.94 -21.68
CA ASP A 305 1.44 10.93 -20.94
C ASP A 305 1.47 9.58 -21.68
N ALA A 306 0.40 9.20 -22.39
CA ALA A 306 0.38 8.02 -23.25
C ALA A 306 1.38 8.15 -24.41
N LEU A 307 1.43 9.31 -25.07
CA LEU A 307 2.40 9.60 -26.12
C LEU A 307 3.84 9.59 -25.59
N ILE A 308 4.12 10.23 -24.44
CA ILE A 308 5.44 10.20 -23.80
C ILE A 308 5.84 8.76 -23.47
N ARG A 309 4.92 7.95 -22.92
CA ARG A 309 5.18 6.53 -22.62
C ARG A 309 5.46 5.72 -23.88
N LYS A 310 4.65 5.86 -24.93
CA LYS A 310 4.86 5.18 -26.23
C LYS A 310 6.23 5.49 -26.83
N LEU A 311 6.67 6.75 -26.76
CA LEU A 311 8.00 7.17 -27.20
C LEU A 311 9.09 6.59 -26.29
N GLY A 312 8.90 6.66 -24.98
CA GLY A 312 9.79 6.07 -23.98
C GLY A 312 9.98 4.56 -24.17
N ASP A 313 8.91 3.83 -24.49
CA ASP A 313 8.92 2.40 -24.78
C ASP A 313 9.69 2.05 -26.05
N SER A 314 9.72 2.98 -27.01
CA SER A 314 10.48 2.86 -28.25
C SER A 314 11.97 3.20 -28.08
N GLY A 315 12.38 3.70 -26.91
CA GLY A 315 13.76 4.05 -26.59
C GLY A 315 14.01 5.53 -26.31
N TYR A 316 12.99 6.38 -26.35
CA TYR A 316 13.13 7.84 -26.26
C TYR A 316 12.75 8.33 -24.86
N LEU A 317 13.58 8.01 -23.87
CA LEU A 317 13.27 8.21 -22.45
C LEU A 317 13.09 9.69 -22.05
N PHE A 318 13.73 10.61 -22.78
CA PHE A 318 13.64 12.06 -22.56
C PHE A 318 12.72 12.74 -23.59
N ALA A 319 11.82 11.99 -24.21
CA ALA A 319 10.83 12.55 -25.12
C ALA A 319 9.95 13.57 -24.37
N ASN A 320 9.71 14.71 -25.02
CA ASN A 320 8.80 15.73 -24.54
C ASN A 320 7.65 15.87 -25.53
N VAL A 321 6.43 15.78 -25.02
CA VAL A 321 5.21 16.03 -25.80
C VAL A 321 4.50 17.21 -25.17
N SER A 322 4.24 18.26 -25.96
CA SER A 322 3.57 19.47 -25.49
C SER A 322 2.21 19.60 -26.17
N PRO A 323 1.08 19.48 -25.44
CA PRO A 323 -0.24 19.76 -25.99
C PRO A 323 -0.43 21.28 -26.12
N VAL A 324 -0.85 21.72 -27.31
CA VAL A 324 -1.15 23.13 -27.60
C VAL A 324 -2.63 23.24 -27.95
N PRO A 325 -3.50 23.64 -27.01
CA PRO A 325 -4.90 23.92 -27.31
C PRO A 325 -5.00 25.23 -28.10
N LYS A 326 -5.60 25.17 -29.29
CA LYS A 326 -5.86 26.34 -30.13
C LYS A 326 -7.36 26.54 -30.26
N VAL A 327 -7.87 27.60 -29.65
CA VAL A 327 -9.27 28.00 -29.78
C VAL A 327 -9.56 28.45 -31.21
N VAL A 328 -10.59 27.87 -31.80
CA VAL A 328 -11.12 28.19 -33.13
C VAL A 328 -12.50 28.88 -32.97
N GLU A 329 -13.03 29.49 -34.02
CA GLU A 329 -14.38 30.06 -34.00
C GLU A 329 -15.44 28.99 -33.66
N GLY A 330 -16.39 29.33 -32.78
CA GLY A 330 -17.53 28.47 -32.44
C GLY A 330 -17.26 27.46 -31.31
N ASN A 331 -16.79 27.92 -30.15
CA ASN A 331 -16.59 27.13 -28.92
C ASN A 331 -15.91 25.78 -29.15
N THR A 332 -14.94 25.76 -30.06
CA THR A 332 -14.21 24.56 -30.46
C THR A 332 -12.72 24.79 -30.24
N VAL A 333 -12.02 23.76 -29.75
CA VAL A 333 -10.57 23.77 -29.55
C VAL A 333 -9.92 22.67 -30.36
N ASN A 334 -9.01 23.05 -31.25
CA ASN A 334 -8.14 22.10 -31.92
C ASN A 334 -6.97 21.76 -30.99
N LEU A 335 -6.63 20.48 -30.89
CA LEU A 335 -5.54 19.99 -30.06
C LEU A 335 -4.38 19.57 -30.94
N GLN A 336 -3.24 20.24 -30.80
CA GLN A 336 -2.00 19.86 -31.47
C GLN A 336 -0.98 19.37 -30.45
N PHE A 337 -0.56 18.11 -30.57
CA PHE A 337 0.48 17.52 -29.74
C PHE A 337 1.84 17.67 -30.43
N PHE A 338 2.70 18.55 -29.91
CA PHE A 338 4.05 18.75 -30.44
C PHE A 338 5.04 17.76 -29.82
N VAL A 339 5.58 16.86 -30.63
CA VAL A 339 6.47 15.76 -30.23
C VAL A 339 7.94 16.14 -30.50
N ALA A 340 8.73 16.10 -29.44
CA ALA A 340 10.18 16.22 -29.47
C ALA A 340 10.79 14.95 -28.83
N PRO A 341 11.14 13.92 -29.63
CA PRO A 341 11.52 12.61 -29.10
C PRO A 341 12.91 12.62 -28.45
N GLY A 342 13.80 13.52 -28.87
CA GLY A 342 15.18 13.51 -28.41
C GLY A 342 15.97 12.31 -28.97
N LYS A 343 17.05 11.93 -28.28
CA LYS A 343 17.91 10.80 -28.71
C LYS A 343 17.40 9.48 -28.15
N ARG A 344 17.59 8.42 -28.93
CA ARG A 344 17.36 7.06 -28.45
C ARG A 344 18.39 6.75 -27.36
N THR A 345 17.92 6.30 -26.22
CA THR A 345 18.69 6.16 -24.99
C THR A 345 18.95 4.69 -24.67
N TYR A 346 20.15 4.37 -24.19
CA TYR A 346 20.57 3.03 -23.78
C TYR A 346 20.95 3.02 -22.29
N VAL A 347 20.61 1.92 -21.62
CA VAL A 347 20.96 1.73 -20.21
C VAL A 347 22.39 1.21 -20.13
N ARG A 348 23.32 2.00 -19.58
CA ARG A 348 24.71 1.58 -19.42
C ARG A 348 24.88 0.61 -18.25
N ARG A 349 24.30 0.94 -17.10
CA ARG A 349 24.34 0.12 -15.88
C ARG A 349 23.11 0.34 -15.02
N ILE A 350 22.77 -0.65 -14.22
CA ILE A 350 21.73 -0.60 -13.21
C ILE A 350 22.38 -0.81 -11.84
N SER A 351 22.23 0.19 -10.98
CA SER A 351 22.67 0.16 -9.59
C SER A 351 21.48 -0.04 -8.66
N ILE A 352 21.67 -0.85 -7.62
CA ILE A 352 20.67 -1.11 -6.58
C ILE A 352 21.27 -0.60 -5.27
N LYS A 353 20.48 0.18 -4.50
CA LYS A 353 20.92 0.81 -3.26
C LYS A 353 19.86 0.66 -2.18
N GLY A 354 20.31 0.43 -0.95
CA GLY A 354 19.43 0.31 0.23
C GLY A 354 19.04 -1.12 0.60
N ASN A 355 19.39 -2.10 -0.23
CA ASN A 355 19.30 -3.54 0.07
C ASN A 355 20.47 -3.99 0.97
N THR A 356 20.43 -3.59 2.25
CA THR A 356 21.52 -3.88 3.20
C THR A 356 21.48 -5.31 3.73
N LYS A 357 20.29 -5.90 3.86
CA LYS A 357 20.07 -7.27 4.31
C LYS A 357 19.85 -8.21 3.13
N THR A 358 19.12 -7.74 2.12
CA THR A 358 18.69 -8.48 0.93
C THR A 358 19.79 -8.50 -0.10
N ALA A 359 20.13 -9.69 -0.59
CA ALA A 359 21.15 -9.85 -1.61
C ALA A 359 20.77 -9.11 -2.91
N ASP A 360 21.76 -8.50 -3.57
CA ASP A 360 21.57 -7.75 -4.82
C ASP A 360 20.85 -8.59 -5.90
N VAL A 361 21.18 -9.88 -6.00
CA VAL A 361 20.58 -10.82 -6.96
C VAL A 361 19.06 -10.94 -6.81
N VAL A 362 18.51 -10.76 -5.59
CA VAL A 362 17.08 -10.84 -5.32
C VAL A 362 16.32 -9.69 -5.95
N VAL A 363 16.91 -8.48 -5.93
CA VAL A 363 16.34 -7.31 -6.60
C VAL A 363 16.63 -7.39 -8.11
N ARG A 364 17.86 -7.77 -8.48
CA ARG A 364 18.32 -7.81 -9.87
C ARG A 364 17.52 -8.77 -10.73
N ARG A 365 17.16 -9.95 -10.22
CA ARG A 365 16.34 -10.94 -10.95
C ARG A 365 14.90 -10.47 -11.22
N SER A 366 14.42 -9.46 -10.49
CA SER A 366 13.11 -8.85 -10.69
C SER A 366 13.12 -7.75 -11.77
N LEU A 367 14.29 -7.38 -12.29
CA LEU A 367 14.43 -6.37 -13.33
C LEU A 367 14.00 -6.92 -14.69
N SER A 368 13.11 -6.19 -15.36
CA SER A 368 12.75 -6.40 -16.77
C SER A 368 13.65 -5.59 -17.71
N GLN A 369 14.13 -4.42 -17.27
CA GLN A 369 15.10 -3.62 -18.01
C GLN A 369 16.49 -4.25 -17.92
N MET A 370 17.12 -4.49 -19.07
CA MET A 370 18.46 -5.05 -19.16
C MET A 370 19.53 -3.96 -19.25
N GLU A 371 20.68 -4.19 -18.62
CA GLU A 371 21.91 -3.42 -18.85
C GLU A 371 22.41 -3.65 -20.28
N GLY A 372 22.95 -2.61 -20.93
CA GLY A 372 23.34 -2.61 -22.33
C GLY A 372 22.18 -2.60 -23.33
N GLY A 373 20.93 -2.67 -22.86
CA GLY A 373 19.73 -2.62 -23.68
C GLY A 373 19.26 -1.19 -23.99
N ILE A 374 18.32 -1.09 -24.92
CA ILE A 374 17.56 0.15 -25.14
C ILE A 374 16.75 0.44 -23.87
N ALA A 375 16.76 1.68 -23.41
CA ALA A 375 15.97 2.09 -22.25
C ALA A 375 14.48 2.10 -22.61
N SER A 376 13.64 1.47 -21.79
CA SER A 376 12.20 1.41 -22.01
C SER A 376 11.47 1.80 -20.73
N THR A 377 10.56 2.77 -20.82
CA THR A 377 9.73 3.20 -19.68
C THR A 377 8.89 2.03 -19.14
N ALA A 378 8.24 1.25 -20.02
CA ALA A 378 7.49 0.05 -19.65
C ALA A 378 8.37 -0.99 -18.94
N SER A 379 9.61 -1.20 -19.39
CA SER A 379 10.52 -2.15 -18.73
C SER A 379 10.98 -1.66 -17.36
N VAL A 380 11.24 -0.36 -17.20
CA VAL A 380 11.61 0.26 -15.93
C VAL A 380 10.46 0.18 -14.92
N GLU A 381 9.25 0.54 -15.33
CA GLU A 381 8.05 0.46 -14.47
C GLU A 381 7.70 -0.99 -14.13
N ARG A 382 7.76 -1.92 -15.09
CA ARG A 382 7.56 -3.36 -14.81
C ARG A 382 8.60 -3.89 -13.82
N SER A 383 9.84 -3.40 -13.88
CA SER A 383 10.88 -3.74 -12.89
C SER A 383 10.49 -3.25 -11.50
N LYS A 384 10.04 -1.99 -11.37
CA LYS A 384 9.57 -1.41 -10.12
C LYS A 384 8.39 -2.21 -9.55
N GLN A 385 7.41 -2.55 -10.38
CA GLN A 385 6.26 -3.36 -9.99
C GLN A 385 6.68 -4.75 -9.50
N ARG A 386 7.56 -5.45 -10.23
CA ARG A 386 8.05 -6.78 -9.83
C ARG A 386 8.85 -6.75 -8.53
N ILE A 387 9.65 -5.71 -8.31
CA ILE A 387 10.35 -5.51 -7.03
C ILE A 387 9.32 -5.29 -5.91
N ALA A 388 8.33 -4.42 -6.11
CA ALA A 388 7.27 -4.18 -5.12
C ALA A 388 6.46 -5.44 -4.79
N GLN A 389 6.14 -6.26 -5.80
CA GLN A 389 5.43 -7.53 -5.65
C GLN A 389 6.19 -8.57 -4.81
N THR A 390 7.50 -8.40 -4.58
CA THR A 390 8.24 -9.28 -3.65
C THR A 390 7.79 -9.10 -2.20
N GLY A 391 7.24 -7.93 -1.83
CA GLY A 391 6.89 -7.63 -0.43
C GLY A 391 8.10 -7.34 0.47
N TYR A 392 9.33 -7.31 -0.06
CA TYR A 392 10.55 -7.11 0.74
C TYR A 392 10.91 -5.64 0.98
N PHE A 393 10.24 -4.74 0.28
CA PHE A 393 10.58 -3.31 0.25
C PHE A 393 9.30 -2.47 0.37
N LYS A 394 9.33 -1.47 1.26
CA LYS A 394 8.21 -0.56 1.48
C LYS A 394 8.17 0.60 0.48
N ASP A 395 9.33 0.96 -0.05
CA ASP A 395 9.49 2.05 -1.00
C ASP A 395 10.56 1.68 -2.04
N ILE A 396 10.26 2.01 -3.30
CA ILE A 396 11.10 1.73 -4.47
C ILE A 396 11.10 2.98 -5.33
N ASN A 397 12.22 3.69 -5.34
CA ASN A 397 12.44 4.83 -6.21
C ASN A 397 13.43 4.47 -7.32
N VAL A 398 13.16 4.98 -8.53
CA VAL A 398 14.08 4.85 -9.67
C VAL A 398 14.56 6.23 -10.07
N GLU A 399 15.87 6.40 -10.06
CA GLU A 399 16.52 7.61 -10.55
C GLU A 399 17.20 7.30 -11.88
N THR A 400 16.76 7.98 -12.94
CA THR A 400 17.41 7.94 -14.25
C THR A 400 18.42 9.08 -14.33
N THR A 401 19.71 8.75 -14.35
CA THR A 401 20.79 9.75 -14.39
C THR A 401 21.47 9.71 -15.76
N PRO A 402 21.45 10.81 -16.54
CA PRO A 402 22.25 10.93 -17.76
C PRO A 402 23.75 10.76 -17.47
N VAL A 403 24.43 9.99 -18.30
CA VAL A 403 25.88 9.78 -18.16
C VAL A 403 26.62 11.02 -18.64
N PRO A 404 27.46 11.67 -17.81
CA PRO A 404 28.20 12.84 -18.23
C PRO A 404 29.14 12.54 -19.41
N GLY A 405 29.09 13.39 -20.44
CA GLY A 405 29.95 13.27 -21.63
C GLY A 405 29.36 12.41 -22.76
N THR A 406 28.15 11.89 -22.61
CA THR A 406 27.39 11.18 -23.65
C THR A 406 25.97 11.75 -23.76
N ASP A 407 25.36 11.64 -24.93
CA ASP A 407 24.00 12.15 -25.20
C ASP A 407 22.94 11.04 -25.31
N ASP A 408 23.34 9.78 -25.28
CA ASP A 408 22.49 8.60 -25.50
C ASP A 408 22.59 7.53 -24.39
N LEU A 409 23.37 7.75 -23.33
CA LEU A 409 23.52 6.79 -22.23
C LEU A 409 22.94 7.29 -20.91
N VAL A 410 22.27 6.39 -20.20
CA VAL A 410 21.76 6.62 -18.83
C VAL A 410 22.20 5.50 -17.88
N ASP A 411 22.37 5.88 -16.63
CA ASP A 411 22.44 4.95 -15.51
C ASP A 411 21.09 4.93 -14.79
N LEU A 412 20.61 3.75 -14.42
CA LEU A 412 19.43 3.60 -13.58
C LEU A 412 19.86 3.26 -12.15
N GLN A 413 19.32 3.98 -11.17
CA GLN A 413 19.54 3.68 -9.75
C GLN A 413 18.21 3.34 -9.08
N TYR A 414 18.06 2.07 -8.72
CA TYR A 414 16.94 1.59 -7.89
C TYR A 414 17.32 1.78 -6.43
N SER A 415 16.70 2.76 -5.78
CA SER A 415 16.82 2.98 -4.33
C SER A 415 15.64 2.30 -3.65
N VAL A 416 15.92 1.29 -2.84
CA VAL A 416 14.92 0.51 -2.11
C VAL A 416 15.05 0.75 -0.61
N ILE A 417 13.93 0.75 0.11
CA ILE A 417 13.93 0.72 1.57
C ILE A 417 13.35 -0.61 2.02
N GLU A 418 14.20 -1.43 2.65
CA GLU A 418 13.83 -2.76 3.15
C GLU A 418 12.70 -2.67 4.19
N ASP A 419 11.74 -3.60 4.07
CA ASP A 419 10.63 -3.75 5.00
C ASP A 419 10.86 -4.94 5.96
N ASN A 420 10.00 -5.06 6.98
CA ASN A 420 9.98 -6.22 7.84
C ASN A 420 9.20 -7.37 7.17
N THR A 421 9.93 -8.38 6.70
CA THR A 421 9.38 -9.53 5.99
C THR A 421 8.95 -10.69 6.91
N GLY A 422 9.12 -10.53 8.23
CA GLY A 422 8.68 -11.50 9.22
C GLY A 422 7.20 -11.33 9.55
N ASN A 423 6.44 -12.40 9.40
CA ASN A 423 5.01 -12.46 9.69
C ASN A 423 4.73 -13.48 10.80
N PHE A 424 4.07 -13.03 11.87
CA PHE A 424 3.48 -13.91 12.87
C PHE A 424 1.96 -13.81 12.75
N ALA A 425 1.32 -14.93 12.42
CA ALA A 425 -0.12 -15.00 12.31
C ALA A 425 -0.70 -15.98 13.33
N ALA A 426 -1.61 -15.47 14.14
CA ALA A 426 -2.46 -16.25 15.02
C ALA A 426 -3.92 -16.04 14.59
N SER A 427 -4.60 -17.12 14.22
CA SER A 427 -6.00 -17.06 13.81
C SER A 427 -6.84 -18.09 14.56
N VAL A 428 -8.07 -17.68 14.87
CA VAL A 428 -9.10 -18.55 15.44
C VAL A 428 -10.27 -18.56 14.46
N GLY A 429 -10.56 -19.73 13.90
CA GLY A 429 -11.72 -19.99 13.07
C GLY A 429 -12.73 -20.88 13.77
N PHE A 430 -13.93 -20.96 13.23
CA PHE A 430 -14.92 -21.96 13.63
C PHE A 430 -15.59 -22.53 12.39
N SER A 431 -15.68 -23.85 12.32
CA SER A 431 -16.49 -24.56 11.33
C SER A 431 -17.35 -25.60 12.03
N GLN A 432 -18.46 -25.99 11.40
CA GLN A 432 -19.34 -27.01 11.96
C GLN A 432 -18.73 -28.42 11.92
N THR A 433 -17.76 -28.67 11.04
CA THR A 433 -17.10 -29.98 10.88
C THR A 433 -15.83 -30.12 11.68
N SER A 434 -15.16 -29.02 12.00
CA SER A 434 -13.83 -29.05 12.63
C SER A 434 -13.83 -28.34 13.98
N GLY A 435 -14.99 -27.82 14.41
CA GLY A 435 -15.14 -27.07 15.64
C GLY A 435 -14.28 -25.80 15.65
N ALA A 436 -13.67 -25.52 16.80
CA ALA A 436 -12.74 -24.41 16.94
C ALA A 436 -11.40 -24.74 16.26
N ILE A 437 -10.95 -23.89 15.34
CA ILE A 437 -9.70 -24.06 14.61
C ILE A 437 -8.72 -22.98 15.07
N PHE A 438 -7.61 -23.40 15.64
CA PHE A 438 -6.52 -22.53 16.04
C PHE A 438 -5.34 -22.73 15.08
N ASN A 439 -4.93 -21.66 14.39
CA ASN A 439 -3.72 -21.67 13.59
C ASN A 439 -2.72 -20.69 14.17
N LEU A 440 -1.52 -21.18 14.47
CA LEU A 440 -0.33 -20.37 14.73
C LEU A 440 0.65 -20.59 13.61
N SER A 441 1.16 -19.51 13.04
CA SER A 441 2.23 -19.61 12.05
C SER A 441 3.22 -18.48 12.22
N VAL A 442 4.49 -18.82 12.01
CA VAL A 442 5.58 -17.87 11.85
C VAL A 442 6.18 -18.11 10.47
N GLU A 443 6.20 -17.08 9.67
CA GLU A 443 6.78 -17.10 8.34
C GLU A 443 7.79 -15.97 8.23
N GLN A 444 8.98 -16.29 7.77
CA GLN A 444 10.01 -15.33 7.46
C GLN A 444 10.22 -15.38 5.96
N GLU A 445 9.64 -14.41 5.24
CA GLU A 445 9.99 -14.19 3.85
C GLU A 445 11.39 -13.55 3.76
N ASN A 446 12.06 -13.75 2.62
CA ASN A 446 13.42 -13.26 2.39
C ASN A 446 14.39 -13.66 3.52
N PHE A 447 14.32 -14.92 3.95
CA PHE A 447 15.12 -15.47 5.04
C PHE A 447 16.61 -15.24 4.77
N LEU A 448 17.30 -14.60 5.73
CA LEU A 448 18.71 -14.22 5.61
C LEU A 448 19.06 -13.37 4.36
N GLY A 449 18.06 -12.72 3.74
CA GLY A 449 18.26 -11.90 2.56
C GLY A 449 18.42 -12.68 1.24
N SER A 450 18.17 -13.99 1.20
CA SER A 450 18.31 -14.81 -0.01
C SER A 450 17.11 -14.73 -0.96
N GLY A 451 16.00 -14.14 -0.50
CA GLY A 451 14.70 -14.19 -1.17
C GLY A 451 13.97 -15.52 -1.00
N ASP A 452 14.48 -16.43 -0.16
CA ASP A 452 13.79 -17.68 0.20
C ASP A 452 12.80 -17.41 1.34
N SER A 453 11.78 -18.26 1.50
CA SER A 453 10.88 -18.21 2.65
C SER A 453 11.01 -19.44 3.54
N VAL A 454 10.94 -19.22 4.84
CA VAL A 454 10.91 -20.27 5.86
C VAL A 454 9.67 -20.10 6.70
N GLY A 455 8.90 -21.17 6.85
CA GLY A 455 7.65 -21.16 7.59
C GLY A 455 7.57 -22.31 8.60
N PHE A 456 6.98 -22.02 9.75
CA PHE A 456 6.54 -23.02 10.70
C PHE A 456 5.08 -22.75 11.07
N GLY A 457 4.24 -23.78 11.03
CA GLY A 457 2.82 -23.69 11.31
C GLY A 457 2.36 -24.79 12.26
N ILE A 458 1.42 -24.43 13.13
CA ILE A 458 0.65 -25.33 13.99
C ILE A 458 -0.82 -25.09 13.68
N THR A 459 -1.54 -26.15 13.33
CA THR A 459 -2.99 -26.15 13.18
C THR A 459 -3.56 -27.11 14.21
N GLN A 460 -4.47 -26.64 15.06
CA GLN A 460 -5.16 -27.44 16.06
C GLN A 460 -6.66 -27.24 15.89
N SER A 461 -7.40 -28.32 15.73
CA SER A 461 -8.86 -28.36 15.74
C SER A 461 -9.35 -29.64 16.42
N ASP A 462 -10.67 -29.82 16.52
CA ASP A 462 -11.25 -31.06 17.04
C ASP A 462 -10.94 -32.26 16.12
N THR A 463 -10.72 -32.00 14.82
CA THR A 463 -10.47 -33.01 13.80
C THR A 463 -9.00 -33.18 13.42
N ILE A 464 -8.18 -32.12 13.47
CA ILE A 464 -6.81 -32.12 12.94
C ILE A 464 -5.85 -31.49 13.93
N THR A 465 -4.74 -32.18 14.20
CA THR A 465 -3.55 -31.60 14.83
C THR A 465 -2.39 -31.72 13.85
N GLU A 466 -1.89 -30.60 13.34
CA GLU A 466 -0.80 -30.57 12.34
C GLU A 466 0.32 -29.65 12.79
N TYR A 467 1.55 -30.14 12.69
CA TYR A 467 2.79 -29.37 12.79
C TYR A 467 3.47 -29.42 11.42
N LYS A 468 3.79 -28.26 10.85
CA LYS A 468 4.34 -28.16 9.51
C LYS A 468 5.54 -27.22 9.47
N PHE A 469 6.61 -27.67 8.84
CA PHE A 469 7.74 -26.85 8.43
C PHE A 469 7.77 -26.74 6.90
N SER A 470 8.06 -25.56 6.38
CA SER A 470 8.24 -25.32 4.95
C SER A 470 9.42 -24.41 4.66
N TYR A 471 10.15 -24.73 3.60
CA TYR A 471 11.18 -23.89 2.98
C TYR A 471 10.83 -23.72 1.51
N VAL A 472 10.85 -22.50 0.98
CA VAL A 472 10.59 -22.25 -0.44
C VAL A 472 11.68 -21.34 -1.01
N GLU A 473 12.27 -21.78 -2.12
CA GLU A 473 13.17 -21.01 -2.98
C GLU A 473 12.36 -20.59 -4.22
N PRO A 474 11.90 -19.33 -4.33
CA PRO A 474 10.99 -18.92 -5.41
C PRO A 474 11.64 -18.89 -6.80
N TYR A 475 12.97 -18.74 -6.86
CA TYR A 475 13.76 -18.69 -8.09
C TYR A 475 14.90 -19.71 -8.04
N TYR A 476 14.56 -20.99 -7.98
CA TYR A 476 15.53 -22.08 -8.13
C TYR A 476 16.16 -22.08 -9.54
N THR A 477 15.41 -21.61 -10.55
CA THR A 477 15.93 -21.27 -11.87
C THR A 477 15.80 -19.77 -12.16
N VAL A 478 16.56 -19.29 -13.14
CA VAL A 478 16.51 -17.89 -13.60
C VAL A 478 15.12 -17.49 -14.08
N ASP A 479 14.37 -18.42 -14.68
CA ASP A 479 13.03 -18.20 -15.21
C ASP A 479 11.90 -18.20 -14.15
N GLY A 480 12.24 -18.29 -12.86
CA GLY A 480 11.26 -18.23 -11.77
C GLY A 480 10.60 -19.55 -11.43
N VAL A 481 11.24 -20.68 -11.77
CA VAL A 481 10.80 -21.98 -11.24
C VAL A 481 11.09 -22.01 -9.74
N SER A 482 10.04 -22.19 -8.96
CA SER A 482 10.13 -22.32 -7.51
C SER A 482 10.42 -23.76 -7.10
N ARG A 483 11.18 -23.95 -6.02
CA ARG A 483 11.42 -25.23 -5.36
C ARG A 483 11.13 -25.13 -3.87
N GLY A 484 10.23 -25.96 -3.38
CA GLY A 484 9.83 -26.01 -1.99
C GLY A 484 10.13 -27.35 -1.34
N TYR A 485 10.46 -27.33 -0.06
CA TYR A 485 10.58 -28.49 0.80
C TYR A 485 9.56 -28.36 1.93
N ASN A 486 8.86 -29.43 2.25
CA ASN A 486 7.95 -29.47 3.39
C ASN A 486 8.18 -30.71 4.23
N VAL A 487 7.98 -30.58 5.53
CA VAL A 487 7.92 -31.69 6.48
C VAL A 487 6.72 -31.44 7.38
N TYR A 488 5.92 -32.46 7.63
CA TYR A 488 4.75 -32.36 8.49
C TYR A 488 4.56 -33.59 9.36
N SER A 489 3.94 -33.37 10.51
CA SER A 489 3.34 -34.40 11.35
C SER A 489 1.88 -34.03 11.53
N ARG A 490 0.97 -34.93 11.17
CA ARG A 490 -0.47 -34.69 11.22
C ARG A 490 -1.17 -35.87 11.88
N GLU A 491 -1.99 -35.58 12.86
CA GLU A 491 -2.99 -36.49 13.40
C GLU A 491 -4.37 -36.01 12.93
N THR A 492 -5.17 -36.91 12.38
CA THR A 492 -6.55 -36.64 11.96
C THR A 492 -7.48 -37.59 12.69
N ASN A 493 -8.52 -37.05 13.33
CA ASN A 493 -9.61 -37.79 13.94
C ASN A 493 -10.87 -37.63 13.08
N TYR A 494 -11.33 -38.72 12.46
CA TYR A 494 -12.47 -38.69 11.56
C TYR A 494 -13.82 -38.86 12.26
N ASP A 495 -13.83 -39.27 13.55
CA ASP A 495 -15.04 -39.31 14.40
C ASP A 495 -15.77 -37.95 14.38
N GLU A 496 -14.99 -36.87 14.48
CA GLU A 496 -15.50 -35.49 14.54
C GLU A 496 -15.83 -34.91 13.15
N GLU A 497 -15.47 -35.60 12.04
CA GLU A 497 -15.70 -35.13 10.66
C GLU A 497 -17.05 -35.57 10.05
N ASN A 498 -17.91 -36.23 10.82
CA ASN A 498 -19.18 -36.80 10.35
C ASN A 498 -18.99 -37.79 9.19
N VAL A 499 -17.95 -38.62 9.29
CA VAL A 499 -17.64 -39.70 8.34
C VAL A 499 -17.35 -40.98 9.12
N SER A 500 -17.11 -42.08 8.41
CA SER A 500 -16.72 -43.36 9.02
C SER A 500 -15.61 -43.20 10.08
N ASN A 501 -15.75 -43.89 11.20
CA ASN A 501 -14.98 -43.62 12.40
C ASN A 501 -13.61 -44.32 12.43
N TYR A 502 -12.54 -43.54 12.29
CA TYR A 502 -11.14 -43.96 12.41
C TYR A 502 -10.24 -42.75 12.70
N SER A 503 -8.98 -43.00 13.04
CA SER A 503 -7.98 -41.94 13.18
C SER A 503 -6.73 -42.28 12.36
N THR A 504 -5.98 -41.26 11.95
CA THR A 504 -4.73 -41.44 11.22
C THR A 504 -3.60 -40.61 11.81
N ASP A 505 -2.42 -41.22 11.88
CA ASP A 505 -1.16 -40.54 12.17
C ASP A 505 -0.29 -40.53 10.92
N ALA A 506 0.08 -39.35 10.44
CA ALA A 506 0.92 -39.17 9.27
C ALA A 506 2.18 -38.38 9.62
N ILE A 507 3.34 -38.90 9.23
CA ILE A 507 4.58 -38.11 9.16
C ILE A 507 5.03 -38.13 7.71
N GLY A 508 5.15 -36.96 7.11
CA GLY A 508 5.48 -36.84 5.70
C GLY A 508 6.45 -35.72 5.40
N GLY A 509 7.07 -35.82 4.24
CA GLY A 509 7.93 -34.78 3.69
C GLY A 509 8.01 -34.88 2.18
N GLY A 510 8.28 -33.75 1.54
CA GLY A 510 8.26 -33.70 0.08
C GLY A 510 9.02 -32.53 -0.50
N VAL A 511 9.20 -32.62 -1.82
CA VAL A 511 9.78 -31.58 -2.66
C VAL A 511 8.74 -31.18 -3.70
N ASN A 512 8.51 -29.88 -3.84
CA ASN A 512 7.53 -29.32 -4.76
C ASN A 512 8.24 -28.36 -5.73
N PHE A 513 7.93 -28.46 -7.02
CA PHE A 513 8.38 -27.54 -8.05
C PHE A 513 7.19 -26.78 -8.60
N GLY A 514 7.28 -25.47 -8.71
CA GLY A 514 6.26 -24.63 -9.33
C GLY A 514 6.82 -23.90 -10.53
N TYR A 515 6.34 -24.23 -11.72
CA TYR A 515 6.69 -23.63 -13.00
C TYR A 515 5.63 -22.59 -13.40
N PRO A 516 5.95 -21.28 -13.40
CA PRO A 516 5.06 -20.27 -13.94
C PRO A 516 5.04 -20.36 -15.47
N MET A 517 3.88 -20.67 -16.06
CA MET A 517 3.76 -20.74 -17.52
C MET A 517 3.56 -19.36 -18.13
N ASP A 518 2.73 -18.54 -17.48
CA ASP A 518 2.49 -17.13 -17.77
C ASP A 518 2.03 -16.42 -16.48
N ASP A 519 1.50 -15.20 -16.59
CA ASP A 519 1.07 -14.38 -15.45
C ASP A 519 -0.19 -14.94 -14.73
N TYR A 520 -0.92 -15.88 -15.34
CA TYR A 520 -2.19 -16.45 -14.85
C TYR A 520 -2.13 -17.97 -14.61
N GLN A 521 -1.21 -18.67 -15.27
CA GLN A 521 -1.10 -20.12 -15.30
C GLN A 521 0.15 -20.63 -14.57
N ARG A 522 -0.03 -21.70 -13.78
CA ARG A 522 1.04 -22.35 -13.03
C ARG A 522 0.91 -23.86 -13.08
N LEU A 523 2.05 -24.53 -13.29
CA LEU A 523 2.18 -25.97 -13.17
C LEU A 523 2.95 -26.30 -11.88
N ASN A 524 2.40 -27.16 -11.04
CA ASN A 524 3.03 -27.62 -9.81
C ASN A 524 3.27 -29.13 -9.88
N PHE A 525 4.49 -29.55 -9.58
CA PHE A 525 4.92 -30.93 -9.56
C PHE A 525 5.45 -31.26 -8.16
N SER A 526 4.86 -32.24 -7.48
CA SER A 526 5.19 -32.60 -6.09
C SER A 526 5.63 -34.05 -6.01
N PHE A 527 6.70 -34.33 -5.26
CA PHE A 527 7.12 -35.67 -4.87
C PHE A 527 7.11 -35.74 -3.34
N ASN A 528 6.32 -36.64 -2.77
CA ASN A 528 6.17 -36.77 -1.33
C ASN A 528 6.40 -38.22 -0.88
N TYR A 529 6.92 -38.34 0.33
CA TYR A 529 6.91 -39.56 1.12
C TYR A 529 6.05 -39.32 2.37
N GLU A 530 5.18 -40.26 2.69
CA GLU A 530 4.31 -40.23 3.85
C GLU A 530 4.32 -41.61 4.52
N ARG A 531 4.65 -41.64 5.81
CA ARG A 531 4.37 -42.78 6.68
C ARG A 531 3.03 -42.53 7.35
N LEU A 532 2.05 -43.37 7.04
CA LEU A 532 0.67 -43.23 7.51
C LEU A 532 0.30 -44.46 8.34
N LYS A 533 -0.20 -44.25 9.55
CA LYS A 533 -0.80 -45.29 10.38
C LYS A 533 -2.28 -45.02 10.57
N VAL A 534 -3.11 -46.02 10.32
CA VAL A 534 -4.54 -45.99 10.59
C VAL A 534 -4.81 -46.64 11.95
N LYS A 535 -5.64 -46.00 12.76
CA LYS A 535 -6.06 -46.47 14.09
C LYS A 535 -7.56 -46.71 14.08
N THR A 536 -7.97 -47.91 14.46
CA THR A 536 -9.37 -48.25 14.71
C THR A 536 -9.81 -47.75 16.08
N VAL A 537 -11.09 -47.42 16.21
CA VAL A 537 -11.75 -47.02 17.47
C VAL A 537 -12.95 -47.94 17.75
N SER A 538 -13.70 -47.70 18.84
CA SER A 538 -14.77 -48.61 19.29
C SER A 538 -15.89 -48.84 18.26
N ASP A 539 -16.14 -47.86 17.39
CA ASP A 539 -17.23 -47.89 16.40
C ASP A 539 -16.74 -47.91 14.94
N THR A 540 -15.50 -48.36 14.70
CA THR A 540 -14.99 -48.53 13.33
C THR A 540 -15.83 -49.53 12.52
N SER A 541 -16.07 -49.21 11.25
CA SER A 541 -16.92 -49.98 10.33
C SER A 541 -16.23 -51.24 9.81
N THR A 542 -17.04 -52.17 9.30
CA THR A 542 -16.56 -53.45 8.75
C THR A 542 -15.65 -53.23 7.55
N GLU A 543 -16.00 -52.26 6.70
CA GLU A 543 -15.24 -51.90 5.51
C GLU A 543 -13.81 -51.45 5.85
N VAL A 544 -13.64 -50.72 6.95
CA VAL A 544 -12.32 -50.32 7.43
C VAL A 544 -11.55 -51.54 7.95
N PHE A 545 -12.18 -52.40 8.76
CA PHE A 545 -11.53 -53.63 9.23
C PHE A 545 -11.10 -54.54 8.08
N ASP A 546 -11.97 -54.76 7.10
CA ASP A 546 -11.68 -55.59 5.93
C ASP A 546 -10.49 -55.04 5.11
N PHE A 547 -10.38 -53.70 5.00
CA PHE A 547 -9.24 -53.06 4.35
C PHE A 547 -7.95 -53.26 5.16
N LEU A 548 -7.99 -53.06 6.48
CA LEU A 548 -6.82 -53.21 7.35
C LEU A 548 -6.34 -54.67 7.44
N ASP A 549 -7.25 -55.64 7.40
CA ASP A 549 -6.92 -57.06 7.37
C ASP A 549 -6.24 -57.46 6.06
N ALA A 550 -6.59 -56.80 4.94
CA ALA A 550 -6.02 -57.07 3.63
C ALA A 550 -4.67 -56.37 3.41
N GLU A 551 -4.53 -55.11 3.84
CA GLU A 551 -3.40 -54.25 3.47
C GLU A 551 -2.48 -53.88 4.65
N GLY A 552 -2.86 -54.20 5.90
CA GLY A 552 -2.16 -53.78 7.13
C GLY A 552 -2.68 -52.47 7.70
N ASP A 553 -2.09 -51.96 8.80
CA ASP A 553 -2.49 -50.71 9.48
C ASP A 553 -1.48 -49.56 9.34
N GLU A 554 -0.32 -49.82 8.75
CA GLU A 554 0.77 -48.86 8.61
C GLU A 554 1.39 -48.95 7.21
N TYR A 555 1.53 -47.79 6.55
CA TYR A 555 1.89 -47.69 5.15
C TYR A 555 3.00 -46.66 4.91
N ASN A 556 3.92 -47.01 4.03
CA ASN A 556 4.90 -46.13 3.43
C ASN A 556 4.44 -45.78 2.02
N ILE A 557 4.03 -44.52 1.83
CA ILE A 557 3.43 -44.04 0.59
C ILE A 557 4.36 -43.03 -0.06
N PHE A 558 4.89 -43.36 -1.23
CA PHE A 558 5.52 -42.41 -2.14
C PHE A 558 4.47 -41.93 -3.12
N ASN A 559 4.08 -40.66 -3.04
CA ASN A 559 3.12 -40.08 -3.97
C ASN A 559 3.73 -38.97 -4.81
N THR A 560 3.27 -38.88 -6.05
CA THR A 560 3.57 -37.77 -6.96
C THR A 560 2.30 -37.06 -7.34
N LYS A 561 2.33 -35.72 -7.40
CA LYS A 561 1.18 -34.91 -7.78
C LYS A 561 1.55 -33.88 -8.84
N LEU A 562 0.85 -33.93 -9.96
CA LEU A 562 0.87 -32.89 -10.98
C LEU A 562 -0.40 -32.05 -10.82
N SER A 563 -0.26 -30.72 -10.77
CA SER A 563 -1.40 -29.80 -10.71
C SER A 563 -1.18 -28.63 -11.64
N TRP A 564 -2.17 -28.35 -12.48
CA TRP A 564 -2.26 -27.15 -13.29
C TRP A 564 -3.33 -26.24 -12.70
N SER A 565 -3.05 -24.95 -12.64
CA SER A 565 -3.99 -23.91 -12.21
C SER A 565 -3.93 -22.73 -13.14
N ASP A 566 -5.10 -22.15 -13.42
CA ASP A 566 -5.29 -21.00 -14.30
C ASP A 566 -6.31 -20.05 -13.67
N ASN A 567 -5.92 -18.81 -13.41
CA ASN A 567 -6.71 -17.85 -12.66
C ASN A 567 -6.72 -16.46 -13.32
N HIS A 568 -7.88 -16.11 -13.87
CA HIS A 568 -8.18 -14.82 -14.51
C HIS A 568 -9.24 -14.02 -13.73
N LEU A 569 -9.39 -14.26 -12.42
CA LEU A 569 -10.31 -13.50 -11.57
C LEU A 569 -9.82 -12.06 -11.40
N ASP A 570 -10.75 -11.12 -11.49
CA ASP A 570 -10.52 -9.68 -11.30
C ASP A 570 -10.06 -9.33 -9.87
N ARG A 571 -10.57 -10.05 -8.87
CA ARG A 571 -10.28 -9.83 -7.45
C ARG A 571 -10.12 -11.17 -6.74
N LYS A 572 -9.22 -11.22 -5.74
CA LYS A 572 -8.97 -12.45 -4.95
C LYS A 572 -10.12 -12.75 -3.97
N ILE A 573 -10.68 -11.72 -3.37
CA ILE A 573 -11.84 -11.81 -2.48
C ILE A 573 -13.01 -11.13 -3.19
N PHE A 574 -14.16 -11.77 -3.15
CA PHE A 574 -15.36 -11.34 -3.87
C PHE A 574 -15.11 -10.98 -5.35
N PRO A 575 -14.65 -11.94 -6.19
CA PRO A 575 -14.52 -11.72 -7.64
C PRO A 575 -15.86 -11.36 -8.29
N THR A 576 -15.85 -10.48 -9.30
CA THR A 576 -17.06 -10.10 -10.06
C THR A 576 -17.02 -10.55 -11.51
N LYS A 577 -15.83 -10.83 -12.03
CA LYS A 577 -15.60 -11.18 -13.42
C LYS A 577 -14.41 -12.13 -13.55
N GLY A 578 -14.47 -12.99 -14.57
CA GLY A 578 -13.37 -13.88 -14.93
C GLY A 578 -13.60 -15.29 -14.42
N TYR A 579 -12.57 -16.13 -14.47
CA TYR A 579 -12.67 -17.53 -14.11
C TYR A 579 -11.42 -18.02 -13.39
N SER A 580 -11.59 -19.10 -12.64
CA SER A 580 -10.49 -19.86 -12.03
C SER A 580 -10.74 -21.34 -12.26
N GLN A 581 -9.73 -22.05 -12.74
CA GLN A 581 -9.79 -23.49 -12.96
C GLN A 581 -8.52 -24.19 -12.48
N SER A 582 -8.66 -25.45 -12.10
CA SER A 582 -7.53 -26.29 -11.73
C SER A 582 -7.79 -27.74 -12.07
N ALA A 583 -6.75 -28.43 -12.52
CA ALA A 583 -6.73 -29.86 -12.71
C ALA A 583 -5.57 -30.44 -11.91
N SER A 584 -5.77 -31.60 -11.28
CA SER A 584 -4.70 -32.30 -10.58
C SER A 584 -4.80 -33.80 -10.73
N ILE A 585 -3.65 -34.45 -10.84
CA ILE A 585 -3.51 -35.90 -10.84
C ILE A 585 -2.49 -36.24 -9.75
N GLU A 586 -2.88 -37.07 -8.79
CA GLU A 586 -2.03 -37.64 -7.75
C GLU A 586 -1.92 -39.15 -7.96
N ILE A 587 -0.71 -39.69 -7.85
CA ILE A 587 -0.42 -41.11 -8.06
C ILE A 587 0.43 -41.61 -6.88
N GLY A 588 -0.06 -42.64 -6.18
CA GLY A 588 0.75 -43.47 -5.30
C GLY A 588 1.64 -44.38 -6.15
N ILE A 589 2.95 -44.17 -6.11
CA ILE A 589 3.92 -44.79 -7.02
C ILE A 589 4.02 -46.29 -6.73
N PRO A 590 3.97 -47.15 -7.76
CA PRO A 590 4.25 -48.59 -7.62
C PRO A 590 5.57 -48.85 -6.90
N GLY A 591 5.54 -49.61 -5.82
CA GLY A 591 6.65 -49.78 -4.87
C GLY A 591 6.40 -49.14 -3.50
N SER A 592 5.31 -48.37 -3.37
CA SER A 592 4.70 -48.00 -2.08
C SER A 592 3.84 -49.15 -1.54
N ASP A 593 3.57 -49.14 -0.24
CA ASP A 593 2.67 -50.14 0.40
C ASP A 593 1.23 -50.02 -0.13
N LEU A 594 0.84 -48.85 -0.63
CA LEU A 594 -0.45 -48.61 -1.29
C LEU A 594 -0.24 -47.86 -2.62
N SER A 595 -0.82 -48.39 -3.69
CA SER A 595 -0.74 -47.81 -5.04
C SER A 595 -2.14 -47.40 -5.53
N TYR A 596 -2.29 -46.13 -5.89
CA TYR A 596 -3.58 -45.54 -6.25
C TYR A 596 -3.41 -44.37 -7.21
N HIS A 597 -4.51 -43.90 -7.81
CA HIS A 597 -4.57 -42.66 -8.56
C HIS A 597 -5.76 -41.82 -8.09
N LYS A 598 -5.63 -40.49 -8.19
CA LYS A 598 -6.68 -39.51 -7.91
C LYS A 598 -6.62 -38.38 -8.92
N GLU A 599 -7.71 -38.17 -9.64
CA GLU A 599 -7.89 -37.02 -10.53
C GLU A 599 -8.94 -36.08 -9.97
N GLN A 600 -8.72 -34.78 -10.12
CA GLN A 600 -9.69 -33.77 -9.75
C GLN A 600 -9.63 -32.59 -10.70
N TYR A 601 -10.78 -32.15 -11.15
CA TYR A 601 -11.00 -30.91 -11.88
C TYR A 601 -11.94 -30.01 -11.09
N LYS A 602 -11.57 -28.73 -10.96
CA LYS A 602 -12.39 -27.69 -10.35
C LYS A 602 -12.45 -26.49 -11.29
N GLY A 603 -13.62 -25.91 -11.46
CA GLY A 603 -13.84 -24.71 -12.25
C GLY A 603 -14.81 -23.76 -11.56
N ARG A 604 -14.55 -22.45 -11.67
CA ARG A 604 -15.46 -21.39 -11.26
C ARG A 604 -15.40 -20.25 -12.26
N ILE A 605 -16.54 -19.72 -12.67
CA ILE A 605 -16.65 -18.57 -13.57
C ILE A 605 -17.63 -17.55 -12.99
N TYR A 606 -17.30 -16.27 -13.15
CA TYR A 606 -18.11 -15.12 -12.79
C TYR A 606 -18.36 -14.27 -14.03
N TYR A 607 -19.62 -13.97 -14.26
CA TYR A 607 -20.08 -13.20 -15.40
C TYR A 607 -20.99 -12.05 -14.94
N PRO A 608 -20.55 -10.78 -15.02
CA PRO A 608 -21.40 -9.64 -14.71
C PRO A 608 -22.52 -9.54 -15.77
N LEU A 609 -23.77 -9.46 -15.33
CA LEU A 609 -24.93 -9.47 -16.23
C LEU A 609 -25.25 -8.07 -16.78
N TYR A 610 -25.08 -7.02 -15.97
CA TYR A 610 -25.30 -5.61 -16.31
C TYR A 610 -24.68 -4.68 -15.24
N ASP A 611 -24.62 -3.36 -15.51
CA ASP A 611 -23.97 -2.34 -14.66
C ASP A 611 -24.59 -2.14 -13.26
N GLY A 612 -25.64 -2.87 -12.91
CA GLY A 612 -26.34 -2.79 -11.61
C GLY A 612 -25.80 -3.73 -10.53
N GLY A 613 -24.62 -4.32 -10.72
CA GLY A 613 -23.94 -5.17 -9.71
C GLY A 613 -24.43 -6.62 -9.62
N TYR A 614 -25.17 -7.12 -10.62
CA TYR A 614 -25.64 -8.51 -10.66
C TYR A 614 -24.65 -9.40 -11.40
N ILE A 615 -24.28 -10.52 -10.79
CA ILE A 615 -23.24 -11.42 -11.29
C ILE A 615 -23.77 -12.85 -11.27
N ALA A 616 -23.75 -13.49 -12.43
CA ALA A 616 -23.95 -14.94 -12.51
C ALA A 616 -22.63 -15.65 -12.20
N SER A 617 -22.67 -16.69 -11.38
CA SER A 617 -21.53 -17.52 -11.03
C SER A 617 -21.88 -18.99 -11.23
N VAL A 618 -20.94 -19.76 -11.77
CA VAL A 618 -21.05 -21.21 -11.86
C VAL A 618 -19.80 -21.80 -11.27
N ARG A 619 -19.93 -22.75 -10.34
CA ARG A 619 -18.83 -23.54 -9.79
C ARG A 619 -19.09 -25.03 -10.00
N GLY A 620 -18.04 -25.80 -10.22
CA GLY A 620 -18.11 -27.24 -10.39
C GLY A 620 -16.86 -27.97 -9.91
N ARG A 621 -17.05 -29.19 -9.43
CA ARG A 621 -16.00 -30.15 -9.04
C ARG A 621 -16.33 -31.51 -9.65
N LEU A 622 -15.36 -32.07 -10.35
CA LEU A 622 -15.37 -33.45 -10.83
C LEU A 622 -14.14 -34.15 -10.27
N ALA A 623 -14.33 -35.32 -9.66
CA ALA A 623 -13.22 -36.07 -9.10
C ALA A 623 -13.40 -37.56 -9.35
N TYR A 624 -12.30 -38.24 -9.63
CA TYR A 624 -12.20 -39.68 -9.82
C TYR A 624 -10.97 -40.20 -9.08
N ALA A 625 -11.03 -41.44 -8.65
CA ALA A 625 -9.92 -42.12 -8.01
C ALA A 625 -10.09 -43.63 -8.13
N GLY A 626 -8.99 -44.35 -7.96
CA GLY A 626 -9.03 -45.80 -7.98
C GLY A 626 -7.70 -46.42 -7.59
N LYS A 627 -7.70 -47.74 -7.46
CA LYS A 627 -6.48 -48.51 -7.23
C LYS A 627 -5.59 -48.48 -8.46
N LEU A 628 -4.29 -48.65 -8.23
CA LEU A 628 -3.29 -48.85 -9.28
C LEU A 628 -2.52 -50.12 -8.93
N GLY A 629 -2.55 -51.14 -9.79
CA GLY A 629 -1.96 -52.45 -9.47
C GLY A 629 -2.90 -53.34 -8.64
N ASP A 630 -2.33 -54.14 -7.75
CA ASP A 630 -3.05 -55.24 -7.09
C ASP A 630 -3.69 -54.86 -5.75
N ASN A 631 -3.20 -53.80 -5.09
CA ASN A 631 -3.68 -53.36 -3.76
C ASN A 631 -5.09 -52.77 -3.84
N ALA A 632 -5.83 -52.81 -2.73
CA ALA A 632 -7.12 -52.14 -2.60
C ALA A 632 -6.98 -50.60 -2.67
N TYR A 633 -8.02 -49.94 -3.17
CA TYR A 633 -8.05 -48.47 -3.16
C TYR A 633 -8.21 -47.97 -1.70
N PRO A 634 -7.35 -47.05 -1.22
CA PRO A 634 -7.41 -46.65 0.18
C PRO A 634 -8.66 -45.82 0.49
N PHE A 635 -9.50 -46.31 1.41
CA PHE A 635 -10.76 -45.64 1.78
C PHE A 635 -10.54 -44.24 2.36
N PHE A 636 -9.43 -44.02 3.09
CA PHE A 636 -9.05 -42.71 3.63
C PHE A 636 -8.61 -41.70 2.55
N LYS A 637 -8.63 -42.11 1.27
CA LYS A 637 -8.47 -41.23 0.12
C LYS A 637 -9.81 -40.91 -0.57
N ASN A 638 -10.95 -41.40 -0.09
CA ASN A 638 -12.28 -41.10 -0.63
C ASN A 638 -12.55 -39.59 -0.75
N TYR A 639 -13.44 -39.25 -1.68
CA TYR A 639 -14.03 -37.92 -1.78
C TYR A 639 -15.34 -37.87 -1.00
N TYR A 640 -15.68 -36.68 -0.53
CA TYR A 640 -16.89 -36.39 0.22
C TYR A 640 -17.61 -35.18 -0.37
N SER A 641 -18.94 -35.15 -0.27
CA SER A 641 -19.81 -34.05 -0.67
C SER A 641 -20.89 -33.79 0.38
N GLY A 642 -21.52 -32.62 0.32
CA GLY A 642 -22.37 -32.02 1.34
C GLY A 642 -21.69 -30.84 2.04
N GLY A 643 -22.48 -29.85 2.42
CA GLY A 643 -22.05 -28.67 3.17
C GLY A 643 -21.64 -27.45 2.31
N LEU A 644 -21.27 -26.35 2.97
CA LEU A 644 -20.92 -25.04 2.37
C LEU A 644 -19.99 -25.08 1.16
N SER A 645 -19.02 -26.01 1.13
CA SER A 645 -18.01 -26.13 0.07
C SER A 645 -18.45 -26.95 -1.15
N SER A 646 -19.61 -27.60 -1.10
CA SER A 646 -20.15 -28.43 -2.19
C SER A 646 -21.65 -28.19 -2.36
N VAL A 647 -22.49 -29.12 -1.90
CA VAL A 647 -23.96 -29.05 -1.96
C VAL A 647 -24.50 -28.57 -0.61
N ARG A 648 -24.84 -27.28 -0.53
CA ARG A 648 -25.43 -26.66 0.66
C ARG A 648 -26.79 -27.30 0.97
N GLY A 649 -27.22 -27.30 2.23
CA GLY A 649 -28.49 -27.92 2.65
C GLY A 649 -28.40 -29.37 3.07
N PHE A 650 -27.31 -30.06 2.72
CA PHE A 650 -26.95 -31.36 3.28
C PHE A 650 -25.82 -31.17 4.29
N LYS A 651 -25.79 -32.00 5.33
CA LYS A 651 -24.73 -31.98 6.33
C LYS A 651 -23.39 -32.21 5.63
N ALA A 652 -22.33 -31.60 6.15
CA ALA A 652 -21.03 -31.73 5.54
C ALA A 652 -20.58 -33.20 5.48
N ASN A 653 -19.99 -33.56 4.32
CA ASN A 653 -19.52 -34.91 3.98
C ASN A 653 -20.58 -36.03 3.95
N SER A 654 -21.88 -35.73 4.11
CA SER A 654 -22.90 -36.77 4.31
C SER A 654 -23.46 -37.39 3.02
N LEU A 655 -23.14 -36.85 1.85
CA LEU A 655 -23.68 -37.35 0.58
C LEU A 655 -22.89 -38.55 0.06
N GLY A 656 -23.61 -39.56 -0.42
CA GLY A 656 -23.07 -40.76 -1.07
C GLY A 656 -23.22 -42.04 -0.24
N PRO A 657 -22.39 -43.05 -0.51
CA PRO A 657 -22.40 -44.32 0.20
C PRO A 657 -22.15 -44.17 1.71
N ARG A 658 -22.81 -45.02 2.48
CA ARG A 658 -22.62 -45.18 3.91
C ARG A 658 -21.99 -46.53 4.23
N ASP A 659 -21.26 -46.60 5.32
CA ASP A 659 -20.62 -47.83 5.79
C ASP A 659 -21.60 -48.75 6.53
N SER A 660 -21.11 -49.87 7.06
CA SER A 660 -21.91 -50.84 7.82
C SER A 660 -22.47 -50.30 9.15
N LYS A 661 -22.03 -49.12 9.60
CA LYS A 661 -22.54 -48.39 10.77
C LYS A 661 -23.50 -47.27 10.38
N SER A 662 -23.79 -47.13 9.09
CA SER A 662 -24.60 -46.05 8.51
C SER A 662 -23.93 -44.67 8.61
N ASP A 663 -22.61 -44.60 8.79
CA ASP A 663 -21.85 -43.36 8.74
C ASP A 663 -21.41 -43.06 7.30
N PRO A 664 -21.27 -41.79 6.88
CA PRO A 664 -20.81 -41.45 5.54
C PRO A 664 -19.42 -42.03 5.24
N PHE A 665 -19.34 -42.94 4.27
CA PHE A 665 -18.08 -43.58 3.88
C PHE A 665 -17.35 -42.79 2.78
N GLY A 666 -18.11 -42.00 2.02
CA GLY A 666 -17.63 -41.33 0.82
C GLY A 666 -17.46 -42.32 -0.33
N GLY A 667 -16.67 -41.93 -1.33
CA GLY A 667 -16.49 -42.75 -2.52
C GLY A 667 -15.38 -42.24 -3.44
N ASN A 668 -15.11 -43.01 -4.49
CA ASN A 668 -14.03 -42.73 -5.42
C ASN A 668 -14.43 -41.84 -6.61
N VAL A 669 -15.70 -41.45 -6.71
CA VAL A 669 -16.18 -40.46 -7.69
C VAL A 669 -16.94 -39.35 -6.98
N ALA A 670 -16.65 -38.08 -7.28
CA ALA A 670 -17.45 -36.95 -6.80
C ALA A 670 -17.84 -36.03 -7.94
N ILE A 671 -19.11 -35.61 -7.94
CA ILE A 671 -19.68 -34.69 -8.91
C ILE A 671 -20.45 -33.63 -8.14
N ASP A 672 -19.99 -32.38 -8.23
CA ASP A 672 -20.68 -31.23 -7.64
C ASP A 672 -20.77 -30.08 -8.64
N PHE A 673 -21.91 -29.41 -8.64
CA PHE A 673 -22.20 -28.24 -9.45
C PHE A 673 -23.04 -27.26 -8.64
N SER A 674 -22.84 -25.98 -8.90
CA SER A 674 -23.63 -24.93 -8.27
C SER A 674 -23.73 -23.72 -9.20
N GLY A 675 -24.96 -23.27 -9.40
CA GLY A 675 -25.29 -22.02 -10.06
C GLY A 675 -25.68 -20.98 -9.03
N GLU A 676 -25.04 -19.82 -9.08
CA GLU A 676 -25.22 -18.73 -8.12
C GLU A 676 -25.59 -17.44 -8.86
N LEU A 677 -26.54 -16.67 -8.33
CA LEU A 677 -26.79 -15.29 -8.73
C LEU A 677 -26.47 -14.38 -7.55
N ILE A 678 -25.39 -13.62 -7.70
CA ILE A 678 -24.93 -12.61 -6.74
C ILE A 678 -25.60 -11.28 -7.11
N PHE A 679 -26.06 -10.54 -6.12
CA PHE A 679 -26.74 -9.25 -6.29
C PHE A 679 -26.36 -8.30 -5.16
N PRO A 680 -26.47 -6.98 -5.35
CA PRO A 680 -26.15 -5.99 -4.32
C PRO A 680 -27.12 -6.06 -3.15
N VAL A 681 -26.66 -5.73 -1.95
CA VAL A 681 -27.51 -5.67 -0.76
C VAL A 681 -28.53 -4.53 -0.94
N PRO A 682 -29.85 -4.81 -0.85
CA PRO A 682 -30.86 -3.77 -0.95
C PRO A 682 -30.64 -2.67 0.11
N PHE A 683 -30.85 -1.41 -0.26
CA PHE A 683 -30.83 -0.24 0.64
C PHE A 683 -29.45 0.19 1.19
N LEU A 684 -28.34 -0.37 0.69
CA LEU A 684 -26.98 0.05 1.03
C LEU A 684 -26.23 0.50 -0.23
N GLU A 685 -25.60 1.67 -0.19
CA GLU A 685 -24.82 2.22 -1.31
C GLU A 685 -23.39 1.67 -1.35
N ASP A 686 -22.81 1.31 -0.19
CA ASP A 686 -21.48 0.70 -0.09
C ASP A 686 -21.61 -0.76 0.36
N THR A 687 -21.23 -1.69 -0.51
CA THR A 687 -21.39 -3.14 -0.29
C THR A 687 -20.11 -3.93 -0.55
N ASP A 688 -18.95 -3.29 -0.69
CA ASP A 688 -17.69 -3.97 -1.07
C ASP A 688 -17.23 -5.02 -0.04
N SER A 689 -17.68 -4.89 1.20
CA SER A 689 -17.42 -5.86 2.28
C SER A 689 -18.48 -6.95 2.40
N MET A 690 -19.55 -6.93 1.61
CA MET A 690 -20.72 -7.80 1.73
C MET A 690 -21.04 -8.49 0.40
N ARG A 691 -21.58 -9.70 0.46
CA ARG A 691 -22.01 -10.45 -0.72
C ARG A 691 -23.29 -11.22 -0.42
N THR A 692 -24.35 -10.87 -1.12
CA THR A 692 -25.62 -11.61 -1.13
C THR A 692 -25.74 -12.43 -2.40
N LEU A 693 -26.23 -13.66 -2.28
CA LEU A 693 -26.46 -14.54 -3.41
C LEU A 693 -27.67 -15.44 -3.19
N ILE A 694 -28.31 -15.85 -4.28
CA ILE A 694 -29.15 -17.05 -4.32
C ILE A 694 -28.40 -18.14 -5.06
N PHE A 695 -28.62 -19.39 -4.68
CA PHE A 695 -27.93 -20.52 -5.29
C PHE A 695 -28.86 -21.70 -5.55
N ALA A 696 -28.46 -22.54 -6.50
CA ALA A 696 -28.96 -23.88 -6.69
C ALA A 696 -27.75 -24.83 -6.82
N ASP A 697 -27.67 -25.80 -5.93
CA ASP A 697 -26.58 -26.77 -5.87
C ASP A 697 -27.08 -28.16 -6.29
N ALA A 698 -26.20 -28.93 -6.91
CA ALA A 698 -26.44 -30.29 -7.37
C ALA A 698 -25.17 -31.11 -7.16
N GLY A 699 -25.24 -32.26 -6.51
CA GLY A 699 -24.07 -33.12 -6.38
C GLY A 699 -24.31 -34.40 -5.62
N ASN A 700 -23.36 -35.32 -5.75
CA ASN A 700 -23.29 -36.55 -4.97
C ASN A 700 -21.89 -37.17 -5.08
N VAL A 701 -21.64 -38.17 -4.24
CA VAL A 701 -20.47 -39.04 -4.28
C VAL A 701 -20.93 -40.45 -4.64
N PHE A 702 -20.12 -41.15 -5.44
CA PHE A 702 -20.40 -42.50 -5.92
C PHE A 702 -19.21 -43.42 -5.72
N GLN A 703 -19.48 -44.72 -5.80
CA GLN A 703 -18.47 -45.75 -5.73
C GLN A 703 -18.52 -46.64 -6.99
N THR A 704 -17.38 -46.84 -7.65
CA THR A 704 -17.33 -47.74 -8.82
C THR A 704 -17.58 -49.20 -8.45
N GLU A 705 -17.06 -49.61 -7.29
CA GLU A 705 -17.21 -50.94 -6.71
C GLU A 705 -17.52 -50.82 -5.21
N CYS A 706 -18.74 -51.16 -4.83
CA CYS A 706 -19.23 -51.06 -3.46
C CYS A 706 -18.57 -52.11 -2.55
N PRO A 707 -18.00 -51.71 -1.40
CA PRO A 707 -17.56 -52.64 -0.38
C PRO A 707 -18.71 -53.52 0.12
N ALA A 708 -18.39 -54.72 0.58
CA ALA A 708 -19.38 -55.62 1.14
C ALA A 708 -19.92 -55.05 2.47
N GLY A 709 -21.24 -55.00 2.62
CA GLY A 709 -21.88 -54.49 3.84
C GLY A 709 -22.20 -53.00 3.82
N SER A 710 -21.78 -52.26 2.79
CA SER A 710 -22.11 -50.85 2.64
C SER A 710 -23.61 -50.63 2.41
N VAL A 711 -24.12 -49.55 2.99
CA VAL A 711 -25.51 -49.11 2.90
C VAL A 711 -25.59 -47.99 1.86
N ASN A 712 -26.68 -47.97 1.08
CA ASN A 712 -26.90 -46.94 0.06
C ASN A 712 -25.75 -46.85 -0.96
N CYS A 713 -25.25 -48.00 -1.40
CA CYS A 713 -24.16 -48.08 -2.36
C CYS A 713 -24.57 -48.92 -3.57
N ASP A 714 -24.72 -48.27 -4.71
CA ASP A 714 -24.89 -48.90 -6.01
C ASP A 714 -23.60 -48.85 -6.83
N ASN A 715 -23.24 -49.96 -7.46
CA ASN A 715 -22.02 -50.03 -8.28
C ASN A 715 -22.12 -49.08 -9.49
N GLY A 716 -21.11 -48.23 -9.65
CA GLY A 716 -20.96 -47.32 -10.77
C GLY A 716 -21.51 -45.92 -10.49
N ILE A 717 -21.66 -45.12 -11.55
CA ILE A 717 -22.13 -43.73 -11.43
C ILE A 717 -23.62 -43.68 -11.78
N LYS A 718 -24.46 -43.30 -10.80
CA LYS A 718 -25.92 -43.21 -10.94
C LYS A 718 -26.38 -41.75 -10.86
N LEU A 719 -26.46 -41.09 -12.01
CA LEU A 719 -26.78 -39.65 -12.05
C LEU A 719 -28.19 -39.33 -11.50
N ASP A 720 -29.07 -40.31 -11.41
CA ASP A 720 -30.38 -40.21 -10.77
C ASP A 720 -30.32 -40.09 -9.24
N GLU A 721 -29.22 -40.47 -8.59
CA GLU A 721 -29.01 -40.29 -7.15
C GLU A 721 -28.50 -38.88 -6.79
N LEU A 722 -28.25 -38.00 -7.78
CA LEU A 722 -27.79 -36.63 -7.52
C LEU A 722 -28.76 -35.90 -6.57
N ARG A 723 -28.22 -35.26 -5.55
CA ARG A 723 -28.99 -34.44 -4.61
C ARG A 723 -28.96 -32.97 -5.00
N TYR A 724 -30.09 -32.30 -4.82
CA TYR A 724 -30.32 -30.93 -5.20
C TYR A 724 -30.78 -30.09 -4.02
N SER A 725 -30.31 -28.85 -3.97
CA SER A 725 -30.79 -27.86 -3.03
C SER A 725 -30.86 -26.48 -3.67
N ALA A 726 -31.64 -25.59 -3.08
CA ALA A 726 -31.65 -24.19 -3.44
C ALA A 726 -31.75 -23.33 -2.19
N GLY A 727 -31.16 -22.13 -2.22
CA GLY A 727 -31.08 -21.32 -1.03
C GLY A 727 -30.57 -19.90 -1.23
N PHE A 728 -30.35 -19.25 -0.10
CA PHE A 728 -29.81 -17.91 0.01
C PHE A 728 -28.49 -17.95 0.77
N GLY A 729 -27.49 -17.24 0.27
CA GLY A 729 -26.17 -17.09 0.87
C GLY A 729 -25.88 -15.64 1.19
N PHE A 730 -25.26 -15.41 2.35
CA PHE A 730 -24.73 -14.12 2.74
C PHE A 730 -23.28 -14.27 3.19
N SER A 731 -22.38 -13.42 2.69
CA SER A 731 -21.01 -13.32 3.17
C SER A 731 -20.67 -11.90 3.58
N TRP A 732 -19.89 -11.76 4.66
CA TRP A 732 -19.45 -10.47 5.19
C TRP A 732 -17.99 -10.54 5.60
N LEU A 733 -17.18 -9.61 5.10
CA LEU A 733 -15.80 -9.41 5.53
C LEU A 733 -15.79 -8.61 6.83
N THR A 734 -15.53 -9.29 7.94
CA THR A 734 -15.39 -8.65 9.26
C THR A 734 -13.92 -8.41 9.59
N PRO A 735 -13.61 -7.55 10.60
CA PRO A 735 -12.24 -7.38 11.07
C PRO A 735 -11.55 -8.67 11.54
N ILE A 736 -12.31 -9.71 11.90
CA ILE A 736 -11.80 -11.01 12.36
C ILE A 736 -11.81 -12.09 11.26
N GLY A 737 -12.24 -11.74 10.04
CA GLY A 737 -12.27 -12.64 8.88
C GLY A 737 -13.64 -12.71 8.18
N PRO A 738 -13.72 -13.37 7.02
CA PRO A 738 -14.98 -13.57 6.31
C PRO A 738 -15.93 -14.48 7.10
N ILE A 739 -17.19 -14.08 7.19
CA ILE A 739 -18.30 -14.91 7.66
C ILE A 739 -19.14 -15.28 6.44
N SER A 740 -19.47 -16.56 6.28
CA SER A 740 -20.43 -17.03 5.27
C SER A 740 -21.57 -17.78 5.94
N ILE A 741 -22.82 -17.48 5.54
CA ILE A 741 -24.05 -18.06 6.06
C ILE A 741 -24.93 -18.52 4.90
N ALA A 742 -25.31 -19.79 4.89
CA ALA A 742 -26.25 -20.34 3.90
C ALA A 742 -27.55 -20.80 4.58
N LEU A 743 -28.67 -20.42 3.96
CA LEU A 743 -30.01 -20.90 4.26
C LEU A 743 -30.49 -21.72 3.08
N SER A 744 -30.65 -23.02 3.28
CA SER A 744 -30.74 -24.00 2.19
C SER A 744 -31.98 -24.86 2.36
N LYS A 745 -32.71 -25.08 1.27
CA LYS A 745 -33.79 -26.06 1.20
C LYS A 745 -33.38 -27.17 0.25
N THR A 746 -33.36 -28.41 0.74
CA THR A 746 -33.19 -29.62 -0.06
C THR A 746 -34.45 -29.83 -0.92
N LEU A 747 -34.27 -30.34 -2.14
CA LEU A 747 -35.37 -30.50 -3.11
C LEU A 747 -35.74 -31.96 -3.36
N ASN A 748 -34.81 -32.89 -3.13
CA ASN A 748 -35.00 -34.33 -3.34
C ASN A 748 -34.23 -35.17 -2.30
N ALA A 749 -34.16 -34.71 -1.05
CA ALA A 749 -33.59 -35.51 0.03
C ALA A 749 -34.41 -36.79 0.25
N GLU A 750 -33.73 -37.89 0.52
CA GLU A 750 -34.30 -39.19 0.91
C GLU A 750 -34.09 -39.44 2.41
N ASP A 751 -34.76 -40.46 2.97
CA ASP A 751 -34.72 -40.77 4.41
C ASP A 751 -33.31 -41.05 4.96
N ILE A 752 -32.37 -41.40 4.08
CA ILE A 752 -30.96 -41.69 4.41
C ILE A 752 -30.07 -40.44 4.41
N ASP A 753 -30.55 -39.31 3.90
CA ASP A 753 -29.76 -38.09 3.77
C ASP A 753 -29.81 -37.25 5.05
N ASP A 754 -28.64 -36.77 5.49
CA ASP A 754 -28.56 -35.85 6.61
C ASP A 754 -28.77 -34.40 6.13
N GLU A 755 -29.93 -33.83 6.42
CA GLU A 755 -30.23 -32.45 6.04
C GLU A 755 -29.67 -31.41 7.02
N ARG A 756 -29.38 -30.20 6.51
CA ARG A 756 -28.90 -29.05 7.28
C ARG A 756 -29.42 -27.73 6.68
N PHE A 757 -30.50 -27.20 7.24
CA PHE A 757 -31.09 -25.95 6.75
C PHE A 757 -30.19 -24.71 6.92
N PHE A 758 -29.50 -24.60 8.05
CA PHE A 758 -28.65 -23.46 8.40
C PHE A 758 -27.18 -23.88 8.51
N GLU A 759 -26.34 -23.25 7.70
CA GLU A 759 -24.90 -23.49 7.69
C GLU A 759 -24.14 -22.17 7.86
N PHE A 760 -23.04 -22.20 8.62
CA PHE A 760 -22.17 -21.04 8.76
C PHE A 760 -20.69 -21.44 8.88
N ALA A 761 -19.81 -20.55 8.44
CA ALA A 761 -18.36 -20.66 8.62
C ALA A 761 -17.75 -19.28 8.90
N LEU A 762 -16.76 -19.24 9.80
CA LEU A 762 -15.90 -18.08 10.04
C LEU A 762 -14.50 -18.37 9.51
N GLY A 763 -13.93 -17.43 8.74
CA GLY A 763 -12.61 -17.55 8.11
C GLY A 763 -12.64 -18.10 6.68
N ARG A 764 -13.82 -18.34 6.08
CA ARG A 764 -13.98 -18.78 4.69
C ARG A 764 -15.10 -18.00 3.98
N THR A 765 -14.97 -17.79 2.68
CA THR A 765 -16.03 -17.27 1.79
C THR A 765 -16.61 -18.37 0.89
N PHE A 766 -17.81 -18.18 0.32
CA PHE A 766 -18.43 -19.09 -0.66
C PHE A 766 -17.64 -19.34 -1.94
#